data_AF-A0A212KQL9-F1
#
_entry.id   AF-A0A212KQL9-F1
#
_cell.length_a   1.000
_cell.length_b   1.000
_cell.length_c   1.000
_cell.angle_alpha   90.00
_cell.angle_beta   90.00
_cell.angle_gamma   90.00
#
_symmetry.space_group_name_H-M   'P 1'
#
loop_
_entity.id
_entity.type
_entity.pdbx_description
1 polymer ?
#
loop_
_entity_poly.entity_id
_entity_poly.type
_entity_poly.pdbx_seq_one_letter_code
_entity_poly.pdbx_strand_id
1 'polypeptide(L)'
;MFDKFTNRAKQVIKLAKKEAQRLNHNYLGTEHVLLGLLKLGQGVAVNVLRSLALDFETVRNEVEKLVGYGPEIQVYGDPALTGKVKKVFEYANEEAAELGHNYVGTEHLLLGLLKQTDGVATQVLENLNVDLKEIRKEVLKELETFNLQLPPIGSSSSSSMKNQDKTASTTGKTPALKAYGHDLTEMCRQGKMDPVIGRMEEVERLILILCRRRKNNPVLVGEAGVGKTAIVEGLAQFIISGQIPDNLKNKKLITLDLALMIAGTKYRGQFEERIKAVMDEIKKNGNVLLFIDELHTIVGAGAAEGAIDASNILKPSLSRGEMQCIGATTPDEYRKHIEKDAALERRFQKIIVNPPSISETLEILEGLKPKYEEHHKCLYSDASLMAATTLSDRYIYGRYLPDKAIDLLDEAGAKKRVESMNQPSDITKLETEISEIRTKKEKSINNQEYELAATQRDSEKKLKSKLEEVRLEWERNKEENTPLVDEDDIAMVVAKQTRVPVSRLTEGETNKVLHMEDTLSKYIIGQSDPIKTICKALRRSRADVKDPNRPIGSFLFLGPTGVGKTLLARLLAKHMFGGEDALIQVDMSEYMEKFAVSRMTGSPPGYVGHEEGGQLTERVRQRPYSVVLFDEVEKAHPDITNILLQILEEGRLTDSFGRKVDF
;
A
#
# COMPACT_ATOMS: atom_id res chain seq x y z
N MET A 1 -21.95 -7.08 20.32
CA MET A 1 -22.56 -5.73 20.18
C MET A 1 -21.72 -4.65 20.86
N PHE A 2 -21.16 -4.87 22.06
CA PHE A 2 -20.45 -3.83 22.82
C PHE A 2 -18.92 -3.84 22.68
N ASP A 3 -18.35 -4.58 21.73
CA ASP A 3 -16.90 -4.78 21.65
C ASP A 3 -16.14 -3.50 21.27
N LYS A 4 -16.77 -2.63 20.45
CA LYS A 4 -16.23 -1.33 20.04
C LYS A 4 -16.41 -0.20 21.07
N PHE A 5 -17.05 -0.46 22.21
CA PHE A 5 -17.36 0.58 23.20
C PHE A 5 -16.17 0.82 24.12
N THR A 6 -15.84 2.09 24.36
CA THR A 6 -14.83 2.49 25.34
C THR A 6 -15.21 2.05 26.76
N ASN A 7 -14.23 1.95 27.66
CA ASN A 7 -14.48 1.62 29.07
C ASN A 7 -15.47 2.61 29.72
N ARG A 8 -15.41 3.89 29.35
CA ARG A 8 -16.35 4.92 29.79
C ARG A 8 -17.76 4.66 29.26
N ALA A 9 -17.93 4.38 27.97
CA ALA A 9 -19.22 4.04 27.40
C ALA A 9 -19.83 2.76 27.99
N LYS A 10 -19.00 1.74 28.27
CA LYS A 10 -19.44 0.53 29.01
C LYS A 10 -19.89 0.86 30.44
N GLN A 11 -19.20 1.78 31.10
CA GLN A 11 -19.57 2.25 32.44
C GLN A 11 -20.89 3.03 32.43
N VAL A 12 -21.15 3.86 31.42
CA VAL A 12 -22.44 4.54 31.22
C VAL A 12 -23.58 3.52 31.16
N ILE A 13 -23.44 2.45 30.38
CA ILE A 13 -24.47 1.41 30.27
C ILE A 13 -24.71 0.72 31.61
N LYS A 14 -23.64 0.44 32.38
CA LYS A 14 -23.75 -0.15 33.72
C LYS A 14 -24.47 0.80 34.69
N LEU A 15 -24.22 2.11 34.60
CA LEU A 15 -24.91 3.12 35.41
C LEU A 15 -26.37 3.27 34.98
N ALA A 16 -26.66 3.22 33.68
CA ALA A 16 -28.01 3.26 33.14
C ALA A 16 -28.86 2.07 33.67
N LYS A 17 -28.29 0.85 33.68
CA LYS A 17 -28.94 -0.33 34.29
C LYS A 17 -29.24 -0.13 35.79
N LYS A 18 -28.32 0.48 36.54
CA LYS A 18 -28.53 0.79 37.96
C LYS A 18 -29.65 1.81 38.16
N GLU A 19 -29.73 2.83 37.31
CA GLU A 19 -30.81 3.82 37.38
C GLU A 19 -32.17 3.20 37.00
N ALA A 20 -32.22 2.28 36.05
CA ALA A 20 -33.44 1.52 35.74
C ALA A 20 -33.91 0.67 36.92
N GLN A 21 -32.98 -0.02 37.60
CA GLN A 21 -33.29 -0.77 38.82
C GLN A 21 -33.75 0.15 39.96
N ARG A 22 -33.15 1.34 40.12
CA ARG A 22 -33.55 2.33 41.12
C ARG A 22 -34.99 2.80 40.92
N LEU A 23 -35.40 3.00 39.67
CA LEU A 23 -36.76 3.41 39.30
C LEU A 23 -37.75 2.23 39.24
N ASN A 24 -37.32 1.00 39.59
CA ASN A 24 -38.11 -0.23 39.45
C ASN A 24 -38.61 -0.51 38.02
N HIS A 25 -37.87 -0.07 37.00
CA HIS A 25 -38.18 -0.37 35.60
C HIS A 25 -37.59 -1.71 35.17
N ASN A 26 -38.44 -2.58 34.59
CA ASN A 26 -38.02 -3.89 34.07
C ASN A 26 -37.34 -3.81 32.68
N TYR A 27 -37.22 -2.61 32.13
CA TYR A 27 -36.62 -2.33 30.83
C TYR A 27 -35.55 -1.24 30.93
N LEU A 28 -34.62 -1.23 29.98
CA LEU A 28 -33.66 -0.15 29.78
C LEU A 28 -34.15 0.74 28.63
N GLY A 29 -34.61 1.94 28.96
CA GLY A 29 -35.02 2.98 28.02
C GLY A 29 -33.97 4.07 27.79
N THR A 30 -34.26 5.04 26.92
CA THR A 30 -33.30 6.08 26.52
C THR A 30 -33.03 7.07 27.66
N GLU A 31 -34.03 7.34 28.49
CA GLU A 31 -33.94 8.15 29.72
C GLU A 31 -32.90 7.60 30.70
N HIS A 32 -32.81 6.28 30.84
CA HIS A 32 -31.83 5.65 31.70
C HIS A 32 -30.40 5.82 31.16
N VAL A 33 -30.23 5.79 29.84
CA VAL A 33 -28.93 6.04 29.20
C VAL A 33 -28.51 7.49 29.40
N LEU A 34 -29.43 8.45 29.28
CA LEU A 34 -29.19 9.86 29.58
C LEU A 34 -28.77 10.08 31.04
N LEU A 35 -29.48 9.46 32.00
CA LEU A 35 -29.09 9.49 33.41
C LEU A 35 -27.74 8.84 33.65
N GLY A 36 -27.45 7.72 32.97
CA GLY A 36 -26.17 7.03 33.03
C GLY A 36 -24.99 7.90 32.54
N LEU A 37 -25.20 8.70 31.50
CA LEU A 37 -24.19 9.66 30.99
C LEU A 37 -23.87 10.69 32.07
N LEU A 38 -24.87 11.38 32.60
CA LEU A 38 -24.68 12.41 33.63
C LEU A 38 -24.10 11.83 34.94
N LYS A 39 -24.50 10.61 35.32
CA LYS A 39 -24.00 9.93 36.53
C LYS A 39 -22.53 9.54 36.45
N LEU A 40 -21.99 9.37 35.23
CA LEU A 40 -20.56 9.10 35.03
C LEU A 40 -19.71 10.27 35.56
N GLY A 41 -20.23 11.51 35.50
CA GLY A 41 -19.62 12.72 36.05
C GLY A 41 -18.41 13.27 35.29
N GLN A 42 -17.88 12.50 34.34
CA GLN A 42 -16.71 12.78 33.52
C GLN A 42 -16.93 12.24 32.10
N GLY A 43 -16.49 12.98 31.08
CA GLY A 43 -16.63 12.63 29.67
C GLY A 43 -17.16 13.81 28.85
N VAL A 44 -16.92 13.79 27.54
CA VAL A 44 -17.26 14.89 26.62
C VAL A 44 -18.77 15.17 26.67
N ALA A 45 -19.60 14.13 26.63
CA ALA A 45 -21.05 14.28 26.75
C ALA A 45 -21.48 14.93 28.07
N VAL A 46 -20.78 14.68 29.18
CA VAL A 46 -21.09 15.28 30.49
C VAL A 46 -20.70 16.75 30.51
N ASN A 47 -19.54 17.09 29.93
CA ASN A 47 -19.10 18.48 29.83
C ASN A 47 -20.09 19.31 29.01
N VAL A 48 -20.55 18.78 27.88
CA VAL A 48 -21.54 19.46 27.03
C VAL A 48 -22.89 19.61 27.73
N LEU A 49 -23.38 18.57 28.40
CA LEU A 49 -24.64 18.70 29.14
C LEU A 49 -24.52 19.74 30.29
N ARG A 50 -23.38 19.78 30.98
CA ARG A 50 -23.12 20.79 32.02
C ARG A 50 -22.95 22.20 31.49
N SER A 51 -22.34 22.40 30.31
CA SER A 51 -22.23 23.73 29.70
C SER A 51 -23.59 24.31 29.35
N LEU A 52 -24.57 23.44 29.11
CA LEU A 52 -25.98 23.78 28.90
C LEU A 52 -26.80 23.82 30.21
N ALA A 53 -26.12 23.89 31.37
CA ALA A 53 -26.72 23.91 32.70
C ALA A 53 -27.63 22.70 33.04
N LEU A 54 -27.40 21.55 32.40
CA LEU A 54 -28.07 20.30 32.73
C LEU A 54 -27.27 19.52 33.78
N ASP A 55 -27.73 19.60 35.01
CA ASP A 55 -27.21 18.79 36.11
C ASP A 55 -27.94 17.45 36.23
N PHE A 56 -27.27 16.50 36.86
CA PHE A 56 -27.85 15.17 37.08
C PHE A 56 -29.16 15.23 37.87
N GLU A 57 -29.28 16.14 38.85
CA GLU A 57 -30.48 16.27 39.68
C GLU A 57 -31.66 16.87 38.92
N THR A 58 -31.41 17.84 38.03
CA THR A 58 -32.48 18.47 37.23
C THR A 58 -33.06 17.48 36.23
N VAL A 59 -32.19 16.78 35.48
CA VAL A 59 -32.61 15.76 34.51
C VAL A 59 -33.28 14.59 35.21
N ARG A 60 -32.78 14.17 36.38
CA ARG A 60 -33.41 13.11 37.18
C ARG A 60 -34.83 13.47 37.58
N ASN A 61 -35.05 14.65 38.12
CA ASN A 61 -36.39 15.08 38.55
C ASN A 61 -37.37 15.11 37.38
N GLU A 62 -36.91 15.47 36.18
CA GLU A 62 -37.75 15.50 34.99
C GLU A 62 -38.06 14.09 34.45
N VAL A 63 -37.09 13.16 34.48
CA VAL A 63 -37.34 11.74 34.17
C VAL A 63 -38.33 11.12 35.15
N GLU A 64 -38.20 11.41 36.45
CA GLU A 64 -39.10 10.91 37.50
C GLU A 64 -40.53 11.45 37.31
N LYS A 65 -40.70 12.69 36.84
CA LYS A 65 -42.03 13.23 36.50
C LYS A 65 -42.66 12.60 35.26
N LEU A 66 -41.85 12.32 34.23
CA LEU A 66 -42.35 11.81 32.95
C LEU A 66 -42.66 10.30 32.99
N VAL A 67 -41.79 9.51 33.61
CA VAL A 67 -41.88 8.04 33.58
C VAL A 67 -42.42 7.46 34.89
N GLY A 68 -42.24 8.16 36.01
CA GLY A 68 -42.64 7.68 37.33
C GLY A 68 -41.77 6.54 37.87
N TYR A 69 -42.31 5.83 38.86
CA TYR A 69 -41.71 4.62 39.43
C TYR A 69 -42.46 3.38 38.90
N GLY A 70 -41.72 2.32 38.61
CA GLY A 70 -42.28 1.03 38.25
C GLY A 70 -42.99 0.30 39.41
N PRO A 71 -43.61 -0.85 39.14
CA PRO A 71 -44.38 -1.60 40.15
C PRO A 71 -43.55 -1.98 41.38
N GLU A 72 -44.17 -2.03 42.56
CA GLU A 72 -43.51 -2.31 43.86
C GLU A 72 -42.79 -3.67 43.91
N ILE A 73 -43.15 -4.61 43.03
CA ILE A 73 -42.55 -5.93 42.96
C ILE A 73 -41.23 -5.84 42.17
N GLN A 74 -40.11 -5.87 42.89
CA GLN A 74 -38.77 -5.93 42.28
C GLN A 74 -38.55 -7.27 41.57
N VAL A 75 -38.49 -7.24 40.24
CA VAL A 75 -38.03 -8.38 39.45
C VAL A 75 -36.51 -8.44 39.56
N TYR A 76 -35.99 -9.48 40.21
CA TYR A 76 -34.55 -9.75 40.27
C TYR A 76 -34.04 -10.16 38.87
N GLY A 77 -33.19 -9.31 38.27
CA GLY A 77 -32.61 -9.56 36.95
C GLY A 77 -32.01 -8.31 36.31
N ASP A 78 -31.26 -8.51 35.22
CA ASP A 78 -30.78 -7.42 34.38
C ASP A 78 -31.95 -6.86 33.53
N PRO A 79 -32.20 -5.53 33.52
CA PRO A 79 -33.31 -4.96 32.77
C PRO A 79 -33.14 -5.18 31.26
N ALA A 80 -34.22 -5.56 30.58
CA ALA A 80 -34.18 -5.89 29.17
C ALA A 80 -33.98 -4.64 28.29
N LEU A 81 -33.11 -4.72 27.28
CA LEU A 81 -32.87 -3.63 26.32
C LEU A 81 -34.11 -3.40 25.44
N THR A 82 -34.68 -2.20 25.48
CA THR A 82 -35.75 -1.80 24.55
C THR A 82 -35.23 -1.69 23.11
N GLY A 83 -36.11 -1.89 22.12
CA GLY A 83 -35.76 -1.72 20.71
C GLY A 83 -35.23 -0.31 20.39
N LYS A 84 -35.72 0.72 21.10
CA LYS A 84 -35.24 2.10 20.98
C LYS A 84 -33.79 2.25 21.45
N VAL A 85 -33.42 1.63 22.58
CA VAL A 85 -32.03 1.68 23.07
C VAL A 85 -31.07 0.89 22.17
N LYS A 86 -31.53 -0.22 21.58
CA LYS A 86 -30.72 -0.94 20.58
C LYS A 86 -30.39 -0.04 19.38
N LYS A 87 -31.38 0.70 18.86
CA LYS A 87 -31.17 1.70 17.81
C LYS A 87 -30.22 2.82 18.23
N VAL A 88 -30.33 3.33 19.46
CA VAL A 88 -29.39 4.34 19.98
C VAL A 88 -27.94 3.84 19.94
N PHE A 89 -27.69 2.58 20.28
CA PHE A 89 -26.35 2.00 20.21
C PHE A 89 -25.87 1.75 18.77
N GLU A 90 -26.78 1.44 17.86
CA GLU A 90 -26.48 1.37 16.42
C GLU A 90 -26.11 2.76 15.88
N TYR A 91 -26.90 3.79 16.19
CA TYR A 91 -26.60 5.18 15.81
C TYR A 91 -25.31 5.70 16.44
N ALA A 92 -24.99 5.32 17.68
CA ALA A 92 -23.71 5.67 18.29
C ALA A 92 -22.52 5.03 17.55
N ASN A 93 -22.68 3.83 16.98
CA ASN A 93 -21.66 3.23 16.13
C ASN A 93 -21.55 3.95 14.78
N GLU A 94 -22.67 4.36 14.19
CA GLU A 94 -22.68 5.14 12.93
C GLU A 94 -21.99 6.50 13.11
N GLU A 95 -22.33 7.25 14.16
CA GLU A 95 -21.74 8.56 14.43
C GLU A 95 -20.23 8.44 14.72
N ALA A 96 -19.80 7.38 15.42
CA ALA A 96 -18.39 7.10 15.61
C ALA A 96 -17.67 6.85 14.26
N ALA A 97 -18.30 6.10 13.35
CA ALA A 97 -17.75 5.84 12.03
C ALA A 97 -17.73 7.08 11.12
N GLU A 98 -18.78 7.91 11.15
CA GLU A 98 -18.86 9.18 10.41
C GLU A 98 -17.77 10.17 10.85
N LEU A 99 -17.45 10.20 12.16
CA LEU A 99 -16.38 11.02 12.71
C LEU A 99 -14.98 10.38 12.57
N GLY A 100 -14.87 9.18 11.99
CA GLY A 100 -13.60 8.47 11.80
C GLY A 100 -13.01 7.83 13.07
N HIS A 101 -13.80 7.67 14.12
CA HIS A 101 -13.38 7.02 15.37
C HIS A 101 -13.62 5.50 15.30
N ASN A 102 -12.58 4.71 15.55
CA ASN A 102 -12.67 3.23 15.62
C ASN A 102 -13.33 2.72 16.92
N TYR A 103 -13.81 3.61 17.79
CA TYR A 103 -14.40 3.30 19.09
C TYR A 103 -15.65 4.16 19.37
N VAL A 104 -16.54 3.65 20.23
CA VAL A 104 -17.72 4.39 20.70
C VAL A 104 -17.45 5.01 22.08
N GLY A 105 -17.38 6.33 22.11
CA GLY A 105 -17.21 7.14 23.31
C GLY A 105 -18.52 7.62 23.92
N THR A 106 -18.42 8.51 24.91
CA THR A 106 -19.58 9.12 25.59
C THR A 106 -20.34 10.10 24.70
N GLU A 107 -19.60 10.81 23.86
CA GLU A 107 -20.03 11.75 22.83
C GLU A 107 -20.90 11.06 21.77
N HIS A 108 -20.46 9.91 21.25
CA HIS A 108 -21.19 9.13 20.27
C HIS A 108 -22.50 8.57 20.85
N LEU A 109 -22.48 8.19 22.13
CA LEU A 109 -23.70 7.79 22.86
C LEU A 109 -24.70 8.94 22.98
N LEU A 110 -24.24 10.15 23.27
CA LEU A 110 -25.10 11.34 23.32
C LEU A 110 -25.65 11.69 21.93
N LEU A 111 -24.82 11.66 20.89
CA LEU A 111 -25.26 11.88 19.51
C LEU A 111 -26.28 10.83 19.06
N GLY A 112 -26.07 9.55 19.40
CA GLY A 112 -27.01 8.47 19.13
C GLY A 112 -28.35 8.65 19.84
N LEU A 113 -28.36 9.20 21.06
CA LEU A 113 -29.59 9.57 21.77
C LEU A 113 -30.36 10.68 21.03
N LEU A 114 -29.66 11.72 20.57
CA LEU A 114 -30.26 12.83 19.83
C LEU A 114 -30.83 12.40 18.46
N LYS A 115 -30.20 11.42 17.79
CA LYS A 115 -30.67 10.86 16.51
C LYS A 115 -31.97 10.06 16.67
N GLN A 116 -32.22 9.50 17.85
CA GLN A 116 -33.47 8.81 18.17
C GLN A 116 -34.53 9.80 18.67
N THR A 117 -35.19 10.49 17.74
CA THR A 117 -36.22 11.53 18.04
C THR A 117 -37.37 11.00 18.88
N ASP A 118 -37.82 9.76 18.65
CA ASP A 118 -38.95 9.14 19.37
C ASP A 118 -38.59 8.60 20.78
N GLY A 119 -37.55 9.14 21.40
CA GLY A 119 -37.03 8.71 22.70
C GLY A 119 -37.49 9.58 23.87
N VAL A 120 -37.68 8.98 25.06
CA VAL A 120 -38.01 9.71 26.29
C VAL A 120 -36.88 10.68 26.68
N ALA A 121 -35.61 10.30 26.47
CA ALA A 121 -34.47 11.19 26.66
C ALA A 121 -34.59 12.52 25.88
N THR A 122 -35.08 12.47 24.64
CA THR A 122 -35.27 13.64 23.79
C THR A 122 -36.37 14.55 24.36
N GLN A 123 -37.49 13.94 24.77
CA GLN A 123 -38.60 14.65 25.41
C GLN A 123 -38.18 15.32 26.74
N VAL A 124 -37.33 14.66 27.52
CA VAL A 124 -36.76 15.24 28.75
C VAL A 124 -35.91 16.47 28.44
N LEU A 125 -35.08 16.43 27.40
CA LEU A 125 -34.25 17.56 26.99
C LEU A 125 -35.09 18.72 26.45
N GLU A 126 -36.15 18.43 25.70
CA GLU A 126 -37.11 19.42 25.20
C GLU A 126 -37.87 20.11 26.34
N ASN A 127 -38.34 19.36 27.35
CA ASN A 127 -39.00 19.91 28.53
C ASN A 127 -38.09 20.85 29.35
N LEU A 128 -36.78 20.61 29.30
CA LEU A 128 -35.77 21.45 29.95
C LEU A 128 -35.35 22.64 29.08
N ASN A 129 -36.08 22.91 27.98
CA ASN A 129 -35.85 24.00 27.03
C ASN A 129 -34.46 23.96 26.36
N VAL A 130 -33.89 22.77 26.15
CA VAL A 130 -32.60 22.61 25.48
C VAL A 130 -32.80 22.22 24.01
N ASP A 131 -32.26 23.02 23.09
CA ASP A 131 -32.32 22.70 21.66
C ASP A 131 -31.35 21.56 21.32
N LEU A 132 -31.90 20.46 20.78
CA LEU A 132 -31.15 19.28 20.34
C LEU A 132 -30.07 19.64 19.30
N LYS A 133 -30.32 20.66 18.46
CA LYS A 133 -29.36 21.13 17.47
C LYS A 133 -28.18 21.84 18.12
N GLU A 134 -28.41 22.54 19.22
CA GLU A 134 -27.38 23.22 19.99
C GLU A 134 -26.47 22.21 20.70
N ILE A 135 -27.04 21.16 21.31
CA ILE A 135 -26.25 20.05 21.91
C ILE A 135 -25.31 19.45 20.86
N ARG A 136 -25.81 19.14 19.66
CA ARG A 136 -24.98 18.55 18.59
C ARG A 136 -23.82 19.48 18.21
N LYS A 137 -24.06 20.79 18.08
CA LYS A 137 -23.00 21.76 17.76
C LYS A 137 -21.94 21.84 18.85
N GLU A 138 -22.35 21.85 20.11
CA GLU A 138 -21.40 21.96 21.22
C GLU A 138 -20.59 20.67 21.40
N VAL A 139 -21.18 19.49 21.15
CA VAL A 139 -20.43 18.22 21.09
C VAL A 139 -19.36 18.26 20.01
N LEU A 140 -19.69 18.72 18.80
CA LEU A 140 -18.71 18.82 17.71
C LEU A 140 -17.59 19.81 18.03
N LYS A 141 -17.92 20.94 18.65
CA LYS A 141 -16.95 21.97 19.07
C LYS A 141 -16.02 21.48 20.18
N GLU A 142 -16.54 20.75 21.18
CA GLU A 142 -15.71 20.08 22.20
C GLU A 142 -14.82 19.00 21.57
N LEU A 143 -15.32 18.26 20.57
CA LEU A 143 -14.50 17.28 19.85
C LEU A 143 -13.41 17.92 19.02
N GLU A 144 -13.67 19.04 18.34
CA GLU A 144 -12.66 19.82 17.62
C GLU A 144 -11.57 20.34 18.57
N THR A 145 -11.95 20.85 19.73
CA THR A 145 -10.99 21.31 20.74
C THR A 145 -10.20 20.16 21.36
N PHE A 146 -10.81 18.99 21.56
CA PHE A 146 -10.11 17.78 21.98
C PHE A 146 -9.15 17.25 20.90
N ASN A 147 -9.55 17.29 19.62
CA ASN A 147 -8.73 16.91 18.48
C ASN A 147 -7.58 17.90 18.19
N LEU A 148 -7.71 19.16 18.63
CA LEU A 148 -6.62 20.14 18.62
C LEU A 148 -5.58 19.91 19.74
N GLN A 149 -5.92 19.11 20.76
CA GLN A 149 -5.06 18.82 21.92
C GLN A 149 -4.49 17.40 21.97
N LEU A 150 -4.93 16.49 21.08
CA LEU A 150 -4.34 15.17 20.91
C LEU A 150 -3.99 14.89 19.45
N PRO A 151 -2.81 14.29 19.15
CA PRO A 151 -2.60 13.67 17.86
C PRO A 151 -3.57 12.49 17.68
N PRO A 152 -3.92 12.11 16.44
CA PRO A 152 -4.79 10.96 16.19
C PRO A 152 -4.08 9.68 16.63
N ILE A 153 -4.52 9.08 17.74
CA ILE A 153 -4.02 7.79 18.22
C ILE A 153 -5.08 6.74 17.93
N GLY A 154 -4.92 6.09 16.78
CA GLY A 154 -5.31 4.70 16.59
C GLY A 154 -4.12 3.81 16.95
N SER A 155 -4.02 3.39 18.21
CA SER A 155 -3.39 2.12 18.64
C SER A 155 -3.43 2.04 20.17
N SER A 156 -4.26 1.13 20.66
CA SER A 156 -4.41 0.79 22.06
C SER A 156 -3.63 -0.48 22.39
N SER A 157 -2.83 -0.45 23.45
CA SER A 157 -2.67 -1.55 24.42
C SER A 157 -2.20 -0.92 25.75
N SER A 158 -3.09 -0.79 26.73
CA SER A 158 -3.29 -1.70 27.87
C SER A 158 -2.12 -1.75 28.88
N SER A 159 -2.12 -0.73 29.75
CA SER A 159 -1.92 -0.77 31.21
C SER A 159 -0.93 -1.78 31.84
N SER A 160 0.12 -1.25 32.48
CA SER A 160 0.61 -1.76 33.76
C SER A 160 1.23 -0.63 34.57
N MET A 161 0.46 -0.03 35.48
CA MET A 161 0.99 0.92 36.47
C MET A 161 1.64 0.11 37.59
N LYS A 162 2.97 -0.07 37.54
CA LYS A 162 3.79 -0.29 38.73
C LYS A 162 4.64 0.96 38.94
N ASN A 163 4.54 1.52 40.14
CA ASN A 163 5.40 2.56 40.67
C ASN A 163 6.88 2.25 40.39
N GLN A 164 7.59 3.17 39.73
CA GLN A 164 8.95 3.56 40.12
C GLN A 164 9.44 4.79 39.34
N ASP A 165 9.99 5.71 40.13
CA ASP A 165 11.05 6.66 39.87
C ASP A 165 10.87 7.87 38.92
N LYS A 166 10.77 9.00 39.62
CA LYS A 166 11.25 10.33 39.22
C LYS A 166 12.68 10.24 38.65
N THR A 167 12.79 10.25 37.33
CA THR A 167 13.94 10.90 36.66
C THR A 167 13.42 11.69 35.47
N ALA A 168 13.27 12.99 35.70
CA ALA A 168 12.98 13.96 34.66
C ALA A 168 14.19 14.09 33.72
N SER A 169 14.05 13.64 32.48
CA SER A 169 14.87 14.13 31.36
C SER A 169 14.01 15.10 30.53
N THR A 170 14.36 16.37 30.63
CA THR A 170 13.88 17.49 29.83
C THR A 170 14.02 17.23 28.32
N THR A 171 12.98 16.70 27.67
CA THR A 171 12.90 16.71 26.20
C THR A 171 12.07 17.91 25.74
N GLY A 172 12.74 18.86 25.08
CA GLY A 172 12.13 20.06 24.49
C GLY A 172 10.93 19.73 23.62
N LYS A 173 9.88 20.53 23.73
CA LYS A 173 8.68 20.41 22.90
C LYS A 173 9.10 20.67 21.45
N THR A 174 8.99 19.65 20.60
CA THR A 174 9.23 19.72 19.16
C THR A 174 7.90 19.64 18.38
N PRO A 175 7.08 20.71 18.38
CA PRO A 175 5.75 20.66 17.78
C PRO A 175 5.77 20.60 16.24
N ALA A 176 6.67 21.29 15.55
CA ALA A 176 6.68 21.29 14.09
C ALA A 176 7.27 19.99 13.52
N LEU A 177 8.34 19.46 14.13
CA LEU A 177 8.94 18.19 13.70
C LEU A 177 8.00 17.01 13.94
N LYS A 178 7.15 17.05 14.97
CA LYS A 178 6.13 16.01 15.22
C LYS A 178 4.94 16.08 14.26
N ALA A 179 4.63 17.27 13.74
CA ALA A 179 3.52 17.46 12.83
C ALA A 179 3.86 17.05 11.38
N TYR A 180 5.10 17.29 10.96
CA TYR A 180 5.55 17.11 9.57
C TYR A 180 6.66 16.08 9.38
N GLY A 181 7.02 15.35 10.43
CA GLY A 181 8.09 14.36 10.36
C GLY A 181 7.87 13.13 11.23
N HIS A 182 8.53 12.03 10.84
CA HIS A 182 8.49 10.76 11.56
C HIS A 182 9.84 10.50 12.22
N ASP A 183 9.82 10.19 13.52
CA ASP A 183 11.03 9.85 14.28
C ASP A 183 11.37 8.36 14.10
N LEU A 184 12.34 8.06 13.22
CA LEU A 184 12.79 6.69 12.96
C LEU A 184 13.47 6.07 14.19
N THR A 185 14.15 6.89 14.99
CA THR A 185 14.73 6.45 16.27
C THR A 185 13.67 6.03 17.27
N GLU A 186 12.50 6.66 17.28
CA GLU A 186 11.39 6.22 18.14
C GLU A 186 10.71 4.96 17.60
N MET A 187 10.47 4.87 16.29
CA MET A 187 9.87 3.69 15.64
C MET A 187 10.73 2.44 15.82
N CYS A 188 12.05 2.58 15.70
CA CYS A 188 12.97 1.49 15.91
C CYS A 188 13.00 1.03 17.39
N ARG A 189 12.89 1.96 18.36
CA ARG A 189 12.75 1.61 19.78
C ARG A 189 11.46 0.84 20.08
N GLN A 190 10.40 1.07 19.30
CA GLN A 190 9.13 0.34 19.39
C GLN A 190 9.16 -1.02 18.66
N GLY A 191 10.26 -1.37 17.97
CA GLY A 191 10.37 -2.63 17.23
C GLY A 191 9.53 -2.71 15.95
N LYS A 192 9.05 -1.56 15.44
CA LYS A 192 8.17 -1.51 14.25
C LYS A 192 8.92 -1.49 12.91
N MET A 193 10.24 -1.38 12.92
CA MET A 193 11.09 -1.26 11.73
C MET A 193 11.51 -2.63 11.21
N ASP A 194 11.75 -2.73 9.91
CA ASP A 194 12.28 -3.95 9.28
C ASP A 194 13.78 -4.11 9.56
N PRO A 195 14.28 -5.36 9.69
CA PRO A 195 15.70 -5.60 9.83
C PRO A 195 16.43 -5.19 8.54
N VAL A 196 17.57 -4.53 8.70
CA VAL A 196 18.40 -4.12 7.55
C VAL A 196 19.46 -5.17 7.30
N ILE A 197 19.42 -5.78 6.12
CA ILE A 197 20.26 -6.92 5.74
C ILE A 197 21.11 -6.52 4.53
N GLY A 198 22.37 -6.96 4.49
CA GLY A 198 23.25 -6.81 3.33
C GLY A 198 23.73 -5.38 3.01
N ARG A 199 23.47 -4.38 3.88
CA ARG A 199 23.81 -2.95 3.64
C ARG A 199 24.76 -2.33 4.67
N MET A 200 25.59 -3.16 5.30
CA MET A 200 26.46 -2.72 6.41
C MET A 200 27.53 -1.72 5.93
N GLU A 201 28.14 -1.95 4.75
CA GLU A 201 29.18 -1.08 4.22
C GLU A 201 28.65 0.33 3.90
N GLU A 202 27.45 0.43 3.34
CA GLU A 202 26.83 1.73 3.04
C GLU A 202 26.45 2.48 4.34
N VAL A 203 25.96 1.77 5.35
CA VAL A 203 25.65 2.34 6.67
C VAL A 203 26.92 2.84 7.36
N GLU A 204 28.00 2.04 7.38
CA GLU A 204 29.30 2.46 7.92
C GLU A 204 29.84 3.70 7.21
N ARG A 205 29.76 3.71 5.87
CA ARG A 205 30.17 4.87 5.06
C ARG A 205 29.33 6.11 5.37
N LEU A 206 28.03 5.93 5.59
CA LEU A 206 27.13 7.00 6.00
C LEU A 206 27.55 7.58 7.36
N ILE A 207 27.81 6.73 8.36
CA ILE A 207 28.30 7.14 9.69
C ILE A 207 29.62 7.90 9.57
N LEU A 208 30.58 7.40 8.80
CA LEU A 208 31.87 8.05 8.57
C LEU A 208 31.70 9.46 8.00
N ILE A 209 30.79 9.64 7.04
CA ILE A 209 30.51 10.96 6.46
C ILE A 209 29.86 11.89 7.48
N LEU A 210 28.89 11.41 8.26
CA LEU A 210 28.24 12.20 9.30
C LEU A 210 29.21 12.71 10.38
N CYS A 211 30.29 11.96 10.64
CA CYS A 211 31.33 12.34 11.60
C CYS A 211 32.35 13.36 11.06
N ARG A 212 32.34 13.70 9.75
CA ARG A 212 33.28 14.66 9.17
C ARG A 212 33.00 16.08 9.66
N ARG A 213 34.04 16.93 9.68
CA ARG A 213 33.90 18.38 9.93
C ARG A 213 33.46 19.18 8.71
N ARG A 214 33.76 18.70 7.51
CA ARG A 214 33.40 19.30 6.21
C ARG A 214 32.80 18.23 5.32
N LYS A 215 31.82 18.58 4.50
CA LYS A 215 31.05 17.63 3.66
C LYS A 215 30.44 16.50 4.50
N ASN A 216 29.72 16.90 5.55
CA ASN A 216 29.15 16.00 6.57
C ASN A 216 27.66 15.68 6.34
N ASN A 217 27.13 16.05 5.16
CA ASN A 217 25.80 15.68 4.72
C ASN A 217 25.93 14.60 3.64
N PRO A 218 25.61 13.34 3.93
CA PRO A 218 25.62 12.28 2.92
C PRO A 218 24.41 12.40 1.98
N VAL A 219 24.63 12.05 0.71
CA VAL A 219 23.56 11.87 -0.28
C VAL A 219 23.66 10.47 -0.86
N LEU A 220 22.63 9.66 -0.62
CA LEU A 220 22.44 8.35 -1.20
C LEU A 220 21.96 8.50 -2.64
N VAL A 221 22.82 8.12 -3.58
CA VAL A 221 22.57 8.20 -5.02
C VAL A 221 22.45 6.78 -5.57
N GLY A 222 21.27 6.43 -6.06
CA GLY A 222 20.98 5.11 -6.61
C GLY A 222 19.63 5.13 -7.33
N GLU A 223 19.26 4.05 -7.98
CA GLU A 223 17.94 3.96 -8.62
C GLU A 223 16.81 3.89 -7.58
N ALA A 224 15.56 4.09 -7.99
CA ALA A 224 14.42 3.85 -7.10
C ALA A 224 14.28 2.35 -6.80
N GLY A 225 13.88 1.99 -5.58
CA GLY A 225 13.69 0.58 -5.18
C GLY A 225 14.94 -0.18 -4.72
N VAL A 226 16.15 0.41 -4.75
CA VAL A 226 17.38 -0.30 -4.32
C VAL A 226 17.55 -0.42 -2.79
N GLY A 227 16.64 0.16 -2.01
CA GLY A 227 16.68 0.14 -0.54
C GLY A 227 17.42 1.32 0.12
N LYS A 228 17.35 2.54 -0.46
CA LYS A 228 17.97 3.73 0.16
C LYS A 228 17.40 4.05 1.54
N THR A 229 16.09 3.93 1.68
CA THR A 229 15.39 4.13 2.97
C THR A 229 15.87 3.10 3.97
N ALA A 230 16.03 1.84 3.59
CA ALA A 230 16.57 0.78 4.45
C ALA A 230 17.97 1.12 5.01
N ILE A 231 18.86 1.76 4.24
CA ILE A 231 20.17 2.22 4.75
C ILE A 231 19.99 3.24 5.89
N VAL A 232 19.00 4.13 5.78
CA VAL A 232 18.70 5.15 6.80
C VAL A 232 18.04 4.52 8.03
N GLU A 233 17.19 3.52 7.84
CA GLU A 233 16.63 2.72 8.93
C GLU A 233 17.73 1.93 9.67
N GLY A 234 18.72 1.45 8.93
CA GLY A 234 19.90 0.79 9.47
C GLY A 234 20.67 1.73 10.38
N LEU A 235 20.87 2.99 9.96
CA LEU A 235 21.44 4.01 10.83
C LEU A 235 20.64 4.18 12.14
N ALA A 236 19.29 4.16 12.09
CA ALA A 236 18.48 4.25 13.29
C ALA A 236 18.73 3.08 14.27
N GLN A 237 18.85 1.86 13.73
CA GLN A 237 19.16 0.65 14.50
C GLN A 237 20.55 0.75 15.15
N PHE A 238 21.55 1.27 14.42
CA PHE A 238 22.89 1.52 14.94
C PHE A 238 22.90 2.60 16.05
N ILE A 239 22.10 3.65 15.92
CA ILE A 239 21.97 4.70 16.96
C ILE A 239 21.44 4.10 18.26
N ILE A 240 20.43 3.23 18.18
CA ILE A 240 19.81 2.60 19.37
C ILE A 240 20.69 1.53 19.98
N SER A 241 21.33 0.70 19.17
CA SER A 241 22.25 -0.34 19.66
C SER A 241 23.52 0.25 20.29
N GLY A 242 23.80 1.54 20.06
CA GLY A 242 24.96 2.24 20.60
C GLY A 242 26.26 1.93 19.89
N GLN A 243 26.22 1.29 18.71
CA GLN A 243 27.37 0.96 17.87
C GLN A 243 27.84 2.14 17.01
N ILE A 244 27.73 3.37 17.53
CA ILE A 244 28.05 4.61 16.81
C ILE A 244 28.94 5.49 17.69
N PRO A 245 29.86 6.29 17.10
CA PRO A 245 30.64 7.28 17.83
C PRO A 245 29.80 8.23 18.71
N ASP A 246 30.38 8.68 19.83
CA ASP A 246 29.70 9.50 20.85
C ASP A 246 29.02 10.76 20.31
N ASN A 247 29.55 11.34 19.23
CA ASN A 247 28.99 12.52 18.57
C ASN A 247 27.58 12.33 18.00
N LEU A 248 27.19 11.09 17.71
CA LEU A 248 25.91 10.75 17.08
C LEU A 248 24.97 9.98 18.03
N LYS A 249 25.48 9.47 19.16
CA LYS A 249 24.73 8.65 20.12
C LYS A 249 23.47 9.32 20.68
N ASN A 250 23.50 10.65 20.83
CA ASN A 250 22.39 11.44 21.38
C ASN A 250 21.54 12.12 20.29
N LYS A 251 21.75 11.79 19.01
CA LYS A 251 20.99 12.40 17.92
C LYS A 251 19.70 11.63 17.64
N LYS A 252 18.65 12.37 17.27
CA LYS A 252 17.38 11.83 16.78
C LYS A 252 17.37 11.85 15.27
N LEU A 253 16.97 10.74 14.64
CA LEU A 253 16.82 10.64 13.20
C LEU A 253 15.35 10.86 12.84
N ILE A 254 15.07 11.95 12.13
CA ILE A 254 13.71 12.36 11.76
C ILE A 254 13.60 12.44 10.24
N THR A 255 12.63 11.75 9.66
CA THR A 255 12.27 11.92 8.25
C THR A 255 11.32 13.08 8.08
N LEU A 256 11.47 13.83 6.98
CA LEU A 256 10.54 14.89 6.60
C LEU A 256 9.54 14.33 5.58
N ASP A 257 8.25 14.43 5.86
CA ASP A 257 7.21 14.09 4.89
C ASP A 257 6.78 15.34 4.10
N LEU A 258 7.27 15.45 2.87
CA LEU A 258 6.94 16.56 1.98
C LEU A 258 5.47 16.59 1.57
N ALA A 259 4.82 15.43 1.45
CA ALA A 259 3.40 15.36 1.08
C ALA A 259 2.53 15.99 2.17
N LEU A 260 2.81 15.70 3.45
CA LEU A 260 2.13 16.35 4.58
C LEU A 260 2.38 17.86 4.64
N MET A 261 3.57 18.31 4.25
CA MET A 261 3.88 19.74 4.22
C MET A 261 3.10 20.48 3.13
N ILE A 262 2.89 19.83 1.98
CA ILE A 262 2.10 20.37 0.86
C ILE A 262 0.61 20.30 1.17
N ALA A 263 0.16 19.25 1.86
CA ALA A 263 -1.24 19.04 2.22
C ALA A 263 -1.82 20.25 2.99
N GLY A 264 -2.93 20.78 2.47
CA GLY A 264 -3.59 21.95 3.07
C GLY A 264 -2.89 23.30 2.85
N THR A 265 -1.84 23.37 2.03
CA THR A 265 -1.29 24.65 1.57
C THR A 265 -2.00 25.08 0.29
N LYS A 266 -2.51 26.33 0.25
CA LYS A 266 -3.11 26.93 -0.96
C LYS A 266 -2.11 27.81 -1.71
N TYR A 267 -1.09 28.29 -1.00
CA TYR A 267 -0.10 29.22 -1.52
C TYR A 267 1.30 28.72 -1.18
N ARG A 268 2.24 28.88 -2.12
CA ARG A 268 3.65 28.54 -1.96
C ARG A 268 4.28 29.14 -0.68
N GLY A 269 3.92 30.37 -0.33
CA GLY A 269 4.43 31.02 0.88
C GLY A 269 4.11 30.28 2.19
N GLN A 270 2.96 29.59 2.26
CA GLN A 270 2.59 28.79 3.44
C GLN A 270 3.47 27.55 3.58
N PHE A 271 3.85 26.93 2.46
CA PHE A 271 4.80 25.82 2.45
C PHE A 271 6.19 26.28 2.90
N GLU A 272 6.66 27.41 2.39
CA GLU A 272 7.93 28.02 2.80
C GLU A 272 7.94 28.38 4.29
N GLU A 273 6.84 28.90 4.83
CA GLU A 273 6.68 29.19 6.26
C GLU A 273 6.75 27.92 7.12
N ARG A 274 6.12 26.82 6.67
CA ARG A 274 6.21 25.51 7.34
C ARG A 274 7.64 24.96 7.35
N ILE A 275 8.35 25.02 6.22
CA ILE A 275 9.77 24.63 6.15
C ILE A 275 10.60 25.49 7.10
N LYS A 276 10.38 26.81 7.09
CA LYS A 276 11.12 27.73 7.96
C LYS A 276 10.90 27.41 9.44
N ALA A 277 9.67 27.10 9.85
CA ALA A 277 9.36 26.69 11.22
C ALA A 277 10.10 25.40 11.63
N VAL A 278 10.13 24.40 10.75
CA VAL A 278 10.89 23.15 10.98
C VAL A 278 12.39 23.43 11.10
N MET A 279 12.93 24.29 10.23
CA MET A 279 14.34 24.67 10.24
C MET A 279 14.76 25.40 11.52
N ASP A 280 13.94 26.34 11.99
CA ASP A 280 14.19 27.08 13.23
C ASP A 280 14.14 26.15 14.45
N GLU A 281 13.31 25.11 14.42
CA GLU A 281 13.22 24.10 15.47
C GLU A 281 14.45 23.18 15.51
N ILE A 282 14.93 22.75 14.34
CA ILE A 282 16.17 21.96 14.21
C ILE A 282 17.36 22.75 14.76
N LYS A 283 17.44 24.06 14.42
CA LYS A 283 18.51 24.94 14.87
C LYS A 283 18.55 25.12 16.39
N LYS A 284 17.38 25.15 17.06
CA LYS A 284 17.31 25.29 18.52
C LYS A 284 17.75 24.03 19.27
N ASN A 285 17.44 22.85 18.73
CA ASN A 285 17.69 21.59 19.42
C ASN A 285 19.10 21.04 19.16
N GLY A 286 19.66 21.23 17.96
CA GLY A 286 21.04 20.85 17.61
C GLY A 286 21.36 19.34 17.61
N ASN A 287 20.45 18.50 18.13
CA ASN A 287 20.58 17.04 18.24
C ASN A 287 19.69 16.29 17.24
N VAL A 288 19.29 16.94 16.14
CA VAL A 288 18.43 16.34 15.11
C VAL A 288 19.25 16.04 13.86
N LEU A 289 19.06 14.85 13.31
CA LEU A 289 19.54 14.41 12.01
C LEU A 289 18.34 14.29 11.08
N LEU A 290 18.32 15.09 10.03
CA LEU A 290 17.17 15.17 9.11
C LEU A 290 17.36 14.21 7.94
N PHE A 291 16.42 13.31 7.70
CA PHE A 291 16.35 12.55 6.45
C PHE A 291 15.35 13.20 5.50
N ILE A 292 15.79 13.45 4.28
CA ILE A 292 14.97 13.97 3.18
C ILE A 292 15.01 12.92 2.09
N ASP A 293 13.88 12.24 1.91
CA ASP A 293 13.68 11.44 0.71
C ASP A 293 13.46 12.37 -0.49
N GLU A 294 13.86 11.91 -1.68
CA GLU A 294 13.75 12.68 -2.92
C GLU A 294 14.28 14.13 -2.78
N LEU A 295 15.52 14.28 -2.32
CA LEU A 295 16.15 15.58 -2.02
C LEU A 295 16.03 16.61 -3.17
N HIS A 296 15.93 16.14 -4.41
CA HIS A 296 15.76 16.98 -5.59
C HIS A 296 14.45 17.79 -5.59
N THR A 297 13.39 17.32 -4.93
CA THR A 297 12.09 18.01 -4.84
C THR A 297 12.21 19.36 -4.13
N ILE A 298 13.04 19.44 -3.08
CA ILE A 298 13.25 20.66 -2.30
C ILE A 298 14.29 21.58 -2.97
N VAL A 299 15.22 21.00 -3.72
CA VAL A 299 16.35 21.69 -4.36
C VAL A 299 16.02 22.16 -5.78
N GLY A 300 14.87 21.75 -6.33
CA GLY A 300 14.43 21.94 -7.71
C GLY A 300 14.45 23.38 -8.22
N ALA A 301 15.63 23.80 -8.69
CA ALA A 301 15.90 25.09 -9.29
C ALA A 301 15.10 25.27 -10.61
N GLY A 302 13.89 25.83 -10.51
CA GLY A 302 13.26 26.65 -11.55
C GLY A 302 12.86 26.00 -12.88
N ALA A 303 12.76 24.67 -12.99
CA ALA A 303 12.46 24.00 -14.26
C ALA A 303 11.19 23.15 -14.20
N ALA A 304 10.04 23.83 -14.09
CA ALA A 304 8.68 23.46 -14.50
C ALA A 304 7.68 24.37 -13.76
N GLU A 305 6.56 24.71 -14.38
CA GLU A 305 5.54 25.69 -13.95
C GLU A 305 4.76 25.30 -12.66
N GLY A 306 5.36 24.53 -11.75
CA GLY A 306 4.74 24.05 -10.51
C GLY A 306 5.69 23.44 -9.48
N ALA A 307 7.02 23.44 -9.70
CA ALA A 307 7.97 22.88 -8.73
C ALA A 307 8.15 23.81 -7.51
N ILE A 308 8.06 23.23 -6.32
CA ILE A 308 8.14 23.96 -5.05
C ILE A 308 9.61 24.17 -4.69
N ASP A 309 10.15 25.35 -5.00
CA ASP A 309 11.57 25.64 -4.75
C ASP A 309 11.79 26.25 -3.35
N ALA A 310 12.31 25.43 -2.44
CA ALA A 310 12.73 25.82 -1.09
C ALA A 310 14.27 25.85 -0.94
N SER A 311 15.01 25.81 -2.05
CA SER A 311 16.47 25.81 -2.06
C SER A 311 17.05 27.07 -1.39
N ASN A 312 16.37 28.22 -1.53
CA ASN A 312 16.78 29.49 -0.91
C ASN A 312 16.72 29.46 0.63
N ILE A 313 15.86 28.65 1.23
CA ILE A 313 15.73 28.51 2.69
C ILE A 313 16.76 27.53 3.23
N LEU A 314 17.05 26.46 2.47
CA LEU A 314 18.00 25.42 2.89
C LEU A 314 19.46 25.81 2.72
N LYS A 315 19.81 26.49 1.62
CA LYS A 315 21.20 26.85 1.27
C LYS A 315 21.95 27.56 2.42
N PRO A 316 21.39 28.58 3.10
CA PRO A 316 22.10 29.27 4.17
C PRO A 316 22.37 28.36 5.38
N SER A 317 21.39 27.54 5.77
CA SER A 317 21.47 26.65 6.92
C SER A 317 22.43 25.48 6.69
N LEU A 318 22.45 24.94 5.47
CA LEU A 318 23.41 23.93 5.03
C LEU A 318 24.83 24.52 4.88
N SER A 319 24.94 25.74 4.35
CA SER A 319 26.24 26.41 4.17
C SER A 319 26.91 26.72 5.51
N ARG A 320 26.14 27.17 6.51
CA ARG A 320 26.65 27.44 7.86
C ARG A 320 26.90 26.18 8.69
N GLY A 321 26.47 25.00 8.23
CA GLY A 321 26.60 23.75 8.97
C GLY A 321 25.69 23.69 10.21
N GLU A 322 24.64 24.53 10.25
CA GLU A 322 23.68 24.59 11.35
C GLU A 322 22.71 23.40 11.34
N MET A 323 22.60 22.72 10.19
CA MET A 323 21.74 21.56 10.01
C MET A 323 22.53 20.43 9.33
N GLN A 324 22.35 19.22 9.85
CA GLN A 324 22.89 18.00 9.28
C GLN A 324 21.75 17.19 8.67
N CYS A 325 21.90 16.82 7.40
CA CYS A 325 20.90 16.03 6.70
C CYS A 325 21.50 14.88 5.89
N ILE A 326 20.66 13.86 5.72
CA ILE A 326 20.86 12.73 4.82
C ILE A 326 19.85 12.92 3.69
N GLY A 327 20.33 12.96 2.44
CA GLY A 327 19.46 13.02 1.28
C GLY A 327 19.43 11.69 0.53
N ALA A 328 18.30 11.35 -0.08
CA ALA A 328 18.21 10.29 -1.09
C ALA A 328 17.75 10.90 -2.43
N THR A 329 18.35 10.47 -3.55
CA THR A 329 17.96 10.95 -4.89
C THR A 329 18.41 9.99 -5.99
N THR A 330 17.88 10.11 -7.21
CA THR A 330 18.34 9.33 -8.36
C THR A 330 19.63 9.91 -8.96
N PRO A 331 20.41 9.12 -9.73
CA PRO A 331 21.64 9.61 -10.36
C PRO A 331 21.38 10.77 -11.32
N ASP A 332 20.26 10.72 -12.05
CA ASP A 332 19.88 11.74 -13.02
C ASP A 332 19.50 13.07 -12.35
N GLU A 333 18.73 13.02 -11.27
CA GLU A 333 18.35 14.20 -10.50
C GLU A 333 19.55 14.80 -9.76
N TYR A 334 20.45 13.97 -9.24
CA TYR A 334 21.69 14.42 -8.61
C TYR A 334 22.52 15.26 -9.59
N ARG A 335 22.71 14.77 -10.82
CA ARG A 335 23.43 15.48 -11.90
C ARG A 335 22.73 16.78 -12.29
N LYS A 336 21.40 16.76 -12.42
CA LYS A 336 20.63 17.93 -12.87
C LYS A 336 20.57 19.06 -11.84
N HIS A 337 20.38 18.74 -10.56
CA HIS A 337 20.03 19.73 -9.54
C HIS A 337 21.12 19.97 -8.49
N ILE A 338 21.95 18.98 -8.17
CA ILE A 338 22.92 19.08 -7.06
C ILE A 338 24.34 19.31 -7.58
N GLU A 339 24.76 18.57 -8.61
CA GLU A 339 26.12 18.67 -9.17
C GLU A 339 26.38 20.02 -9.88
N LYS A 340 25.34 20.63 -10.45
CA LYS A 340 25.43 21.97 -11.06
C LYS A 340 25.54 23.10 -10.03
N ASP A 341 25.10 22.89 -8.79
CA ASP A 341 25.09 23.92 -7.76
C ASP A 341 26.33 23.82 -6.85
N ALA A 342 27.28 24.72 -7.09
CA ALA A 342 28.54 24.77 -6.34
C ALA A 342 28.36 25.02 -4.83
N ALA A 343 27.21 25.55 -4.36
CA ALA A 343 26.97 25.73 -2.93
C ALA A 343 26.63 24.40 -2.24
N LEU A 344 25.80 23.57 -2.89
CA LEU A 344 25.35 22.28 -2.37
C LEU A 344 26.42 21.20 -2.51
N GLU A 345 27.15 21.18 -3.64
CA GLU A 345 28.26 20.25 -3.89
C GLU A 345 29.38 20.35 -2.82
N ARG A 346 29.57 21.54 -2.25
CA ARG A 346 30.55 21.77 -1.17
C ARG A 346 30.09 21.29 0.20
N ARG A 347 28.83 20.88 0.37
CA ARG A 347 28.25 20.40 1.64
C ARG A 347 27.82 18.95 1.58
N PHE A 348 27.41 18.48 0.41
CA PHE A 348 27.02 17.10 0.21
C PHE A 348 28.20 16.22 -0.19
N GLN A 349 28.16 14.97 0.27
CA GLN A 349 29.06 13.90 -0.14
C GLN A 349 28.24 12.76 -0.73
N LYS A 350 28.49 12.41 -2.00
CA LYS A 350 27.78 11.30 -2.66
C LYS A 350 28.24 9.95 -2.12
N ILE A 351 27.26 9.07 -1.90
CA ILE A 351 27.39 7.64 -1.65
C ILE A 351 26.62 6.95 -2.78
N ILE A 352 27.30 6.10 -3.55
CA ILE A 352 26.67 5.35 -4.63
C ILE A 352 26.06 4.10 -4.02
N VAL A 353 24.76 3.89 -4.23
CA VAL A 353 24.02 2.71 -3.79
C VAL A 353 23.68 1.89 -5.02
N ASN A 354 24.30 0.73 -5.13
CA ASN A 354 24.07 -0.20 -6.22
C ASN A 354 22.90 -1.14 -5.89
N PRO A 355 22.15 -1.62 -6.89
CA PRO A 355 21.21 -2.72 -6.69
C PRO A 355 21.95 -3.94 -6.11
N PRO A 356 21.34 -4.68 -5.17
CA PRO A 356 21.95 -5.86 -4.58
C PRO A 356 22.04 -6.99 -5.60
N SER A 357 22.94 -7.93 -5.35
CA SER A 357 23.03 -9.18 -6.12
C SER A 357 21.84 -10.10 -5.84
N ILE A 358 21.66 -11.14 -6.66
CA ILE A 358 20.60 -12.14 -6.47
C ILE A 358 20.75 -12.84 -5.11
N SER A 359 21.98 -13.20 -4.71
CA SER A 359 22.27 -13.82 -3.42
C SER A 359 22.02 -12.87 -2.24
N GLU A 360 22.42 -11.60 -2.34
CA GLU A 360 22.13 -10.60 -1.30
C GLU A 360 20.61 -10.35 -1.18
N THR A 361 19.89 -10.37 -2.30
CA THR A 361 18.43 -10.22 -2.30
C THR A 361 17.75 -11.38 -1.60
N LEU A 362 18.26 -12.60 -1.77
CA LEU A 362 17.76 -13.77 -1.05
C LEU A 362 17.89 -13.61 0.46
N GLU A 363 19.06 -13.17 0.95
CA GLU A 363 19.27 -12.89 2.37
C GLU A 363 18.30 -11.81 2.89
N ILE A 364 18.04 -10.77 2.09
CA ILE A 364 17.05 -9.73 2.42
C ILE A 364 15.65 -10.34 2.54
N LEU A 365 15.23 -11.15 1.58
CA LEU A 365 13.91 -11.79 1.61
C LEU A 365 13.77 -12.79 2.77
N GLU A 366 14.81 -13.55 3.11
CA GLU A 366 14.82 -14.45 4.26
C GLU A 366 14.62 -13.71 5.58
N GLY A 367 15.23 -12.53 5.76
CA GLY A 367 15.03 -11.74 6.97
C GLY A 367 13.69 -11.00 7.02
N LEU A 368 13.06 -10.73 5.87
CA LEU A 368 11.70 -10.16 5.79
C LEU A 368 10.60 -11.23 5.89
N LYS A 369 10.91 -12.49 5.55
CA LYS A 369 9.98 -13.63 5.54
C LYS A 369 9.07 -13.69 6.77
N PRO A 370 9.56 -13.64 8.03
CA PRO A 370 8.71 -13.80 9.20
C PRO A 370 7.61 -12.74 9.31
N LYS A 371 7.90 -11.50 8.87
CA LYS A 371 6.93 -10.40 8.91
C LYS A 371 5.84 -10.57 7.86
N TYR A 372 6.20 -11.01 6.66
CA TYR A 372 5.22 -11.31 5.60
C TYR A 372 4.38 -12.54 5.94
N GLU A 373 4.97 -13.56 6.56
CA GLU A 373 4.23 -14.74 7.04
C GLU A 373 3.18 -14.36 8.08
N GLU A 374 3.53 -13.50 9.05
CA GLU A 374 2.59 -12.99 10.05
C GLU A 374 1.49 -12.13 9.41
N HIS A 375 1.86 -11.23 8.49
CA HIS A 375 0.94 -10.30 7.84
C HIS A 375 -0.10 -11.03 6.99
N HIS A 376 0.35 -11.96 6.14
CA HIS A 376 -0.53 -12.68 5.20
C HIS A 376 -1.10 -13.97 5.77
N LYS A 377 -0.59 -14.46 6.91
CA LYS A 377 -0.93 -15.76 7.49
C LYS A 377 -0.73 -16.89 6.48
N CYS A 378 0.41 -16.89 5.82
CA CYS A 378 0.86 -17.89 4.85
C CYS A 378 2.31 -18.27 5.15
N LEU A 379 2.78 -19.39 4.61
CA LEU A 379 4.16 -19.83 4.71
C LEU A 379 4.85 -19.68 3.35
N TYR A 380 6.08 -19.17 3.34
CA TYR A 380 6.87 -19.07 2.11
C TYR A 380 7.89 -20.20 2.05
N SER A 381 7.89 -20.95 0.95
CA SER A 381 8.94 -21.95 0.69
C SER A 381 10.24 -21.27 0.27
N ASP A 382 11.39 -21.92 0.48
CA ASP A 382 12.68 -21.35 0.07
C ASP A 382 12.80 -21.32 -1.47
N ALA A 383 12.14 -22.26 -2.16
CA ALA A 383 11.94 -22.24 -3.60
C ALA A 383 11.21 -20.97 -4.06
N SER A 384 10.18 -20.56 -3.32
CA SER A 384 9.47 -19.31 -3.63
C SER A 384 10.38 -18.09 -3.53
N LEU A 385 11.25 -17.99 -2.52
CA LEU A 385 12.18 -16.86 -2.40
C LEU A 385 13.16 -16.81 -3.59
N MET A 386 13.73 -17.95 -3.98
CA MET A 386 14.60 -18.08 -5.16
C MET A 386 13.87 -17.74 -6.47
N ALA A 387 12.62 -18.16 -6.60
CA ALA A 387 11.80 -17.82 -7.75
C ALA A 387 11.52 -16.31 -7.81
N ALA A 388 11.19 -15.67 -6.67
CA ALA A 388 10.94 -14.23 -6.60
C ALA A 388 12.17 -13.44 -7.07
N THR A 389 13.37 -13.78 -6.61
CA THR A 389 14.59 -13.07 -7.02
C THR A 389 14.95 -13.33 -8.48
N THR A 390 14.93 -14.58 -8.91
CA THR A 390 15.40 -14.97 -10.25
C THR A 390 14.43 -14.54 -11.34
N LEU A 391 13.12 -14.74 -11.12
CA LEU A 391 12.09 -14.37 -12.09
C LEU A 391 11.88 -12.85 -12.13
N SER A 392 11.94 -12.15 -10.99
CA SER A 392 11.88 -10.68 -11.03
C SER A 392 13.06 -10.09 -11.79
N ASP A 393 14.26 -10.66 -11.64
CA ASP A 393 15.42 -10.14 -12.35
C ASP A 393 15.33 -10.33 -13.86
N ARG A 394 14.87 -11.51 -14.27
CA ARG A 394 14.78 -11.88 -15.70
C ARG A 394 13.57 -11.27 -16.42
N TYR A 395 12.43 -11.09 -15.76
CA TYR A 395 11.17 -10.75 -16.44
C TYR A 395 10.62 -9.36 -16.13
N ILE A 396 10.99 -8.74 -15.00
CA ILE A 396 10.49 -7.42 -14.61
C ILE A 396 11.57 -6.37 -14.92
N TYR A 397 11.38 -5.67 -16.04
CA TYR A 397 12.27 -4.62 -16.53
C TYR A 397 11.84 -3.23 -16.03
N GLY A 398 12.81 -2.33 -15.88
CA GLY A 398 12.57 -0.94 -15.44
C GLY A 398 12.39 -0.78 -13.93
N ARG A 399 12.46 -1.87 -13.17
CA ARG A 399 12.56 -1.87 -11.70
C ARG A 399 13.84 -2.59 -11.28
N TYR A 400 14.31 -2.29 -10.08
CA TYR A 400 15.56 -2.82 -9.53
C TYR A 400 15.30 -3.71 -8.32
N LEU A 401 16.22 -4.64 -8.07
CA LEU A 401 16.24 -5.40 -6.81
C LEU A 401 16.58 -4.43 -5.65
N PRO A 402 16.10 -4.69 -4.41
CA PRO A 402 15.25 -5.81 -4.00
C PRO A 402 13.73 -5.56 -4.17
N ASP A 403 13.31 -4.32 -4.44
CA ASP A 403 11.90 -3.88 -4.50
C ASP A 403 11.01 -4.79 -5.36
N LYS A 404 11.43 -5.07 -6.60
CA LYS A 404 10.66 -5.94 -7.51
C LYS A 404 10.47 -7.38 -6.99
N ALA A 405 11.38 -7.90 -6.16
CA ALA A 405 11.27 -9.24 -5.60
C ALA A 405 10.36 -9.26 -4.37
N ILE A 406 10.43 -8.21 -3.54
CA ILE A 406 9.56 -8.01 -2.38
C ILE A 406 8.10 -7.85 -2.83
N ASP A 407 7.85 -7.03 -3.85
CA ASP A 407 6.52 -6.83 -4.43
C ASP A 407 5.89 -8.16 -4.91
N LEU A 408 6.67 -9.03 -5.56
CA LEU A 408 6.19 -10.34 -6.01
C LEU A 408 5.85 -11.27 -4.84
N LEU A 409 6.67 -11.27 -3.80
CA LEU A 409 6.44 -12.09 -2.61
C LEU A 409 5.18 -11.63 -1.87
N ASP A 410 4.98 -10.32 -1.77
CA ASP A 410 3.81 -9.70 -1.15
C ASP A 410 2.54 -10.00 -1.94
N GLU A 411 2.55 -9.82 -3.26
CA GLU A 411 1.40 -10.11 -4.13
C GLU A 411 1.07 -11.61 -4.14
N ALA A 412 2.06 -12.51 -4.14
CA ALA A 412 1.85 -13.95 -4.05
C ALA A 412 1.21 -14.37 -2.71
N GLY A 413 1.70 -13.81 -1.59
CA GLY A 413 1.11 -14.03 -0.26
C GLY A 413 -0.32 -13.52 -0.16
N ALA A 414 -0.58 -12.30 -0.62
CA ALA A 414 -1.91 -11.71 -0.67
C ALA A 414 -2.86 -12.53 -1.55
N LYS A 415 -2.40 -13.00 -2.71
CA LYS A 415 -3.19 -13.87 -3.61
C LYS A 415 -3.57 -15.18 -2.93
N LYS A 416 -2.62 -15.89 -2.31
CA LYS A 416 -2.91 -17.12 -1.56
C LYS A 416 -3.86 -16.88 -0.41
N ARG A 417 -3.73 -15.75 0.29
CA ARG A 417 -4.63 -15.38 1.36
C ARG A 417 -6.06 -15.18 0.84
N VAL A 418 -6.24 -14.51 -0.29
CA VAL A 418 -7.55 -14.34 -0.92
C VAL A 418 -8.11 -15.69 -1.40
N GLU A 419 -7.30 -16.55 -2.01
CA GLU A 419 -7.72 -17.90 -2.41
C GLU A 419 -8.19 -18.74 -1.21
N SER A 420 -7.51 -18.63 -0.06
CA SER A 420 -7.91 -19.30 1.18
C SER A 420 -9.20 -18.74 1.81
N MET A 421 -9.58 -17.50 1.47
CA MET A 421 -10.83 -16.88 1.94
C MET A 421 -12.03 -17.25 1.08
N ASN A 422 -11.81 -17.65 -0.18
CA ASN A 422 -12.91 -18.00 -1.07
C ASN A 422 -13.69 -19.18 -0.48
N GLN A 423 -14.98 -18.92 -0.25
CA GLN A 423 -15.90 -19.90 0.29
C GLN A 423 -16.03 -21.07 -0.71
N PRO A 424 -15.93 -22.34 -0.26
CA PRO A 424 -16.10 -23.49 -1.13
C PRO A 424 -17.37 -23.38 -1.97
N SER A 425 -17.29 -23.80 -3.24
CA SER A 425 -18.43 -23.77 -4.17
C SER A 425 -19.65 -24.51 -3.63
N ASP A 426 -19.44 -25.44 -2.70
CA ASP A 426 -20.52 -26.24 -2.13
C ASP A 426 -21.31 -25.45 -1.09
N ILE A 427 -20.70 -24.52 -0.36
CA ILE A 427 -21.45 -23.67 0.58
C ILE A 427 -22.26 -22.62 -0.20
N THR A 428 -21.69 -22.04 -1.26
CA THR A 428 -22.44 -21.10 -2.11
C THR A 428 -23.60 -21.77 -2.82
N LYS A 429 -23.45 -23.01 -3.33
CA LYS A 429 -24.57 -23.81 -3.84
C LYS A 429 -25.65 -24.05 -2.78
N LEU A 430 -25.27 -24.49 -1.57
CA LEU A 430 -26.22 -24.70 -0.48
C LEU A 430 -26.96 -23.42 -0.08
N GLU A 431 -26.30 -22.27 -0.05
CA GLU A 431 -26.92 -20.97 0.20
C GLU A 431 -27.93 -20.60 -0.89
N THR A 432 -27.59 -20.83 -2.16
CA THR A 432 -28.53 -20.61 -3.27
C THR A 432 -29.74 -21.53 -3.17
N GLU A 433 -29.56 -22.83 -2.90
CA GLU A 433 -30.66 -23.78 -2.71
C GLU A 433 -31.57 -23.39 -1.54
N ILE A 434 -30.99 -22.96 -0.41
CA ILE A 434 -31.76 -22.46 0.75
C ILE A 434 -32.58 -21.22 0.36
N SER A 435 -32.00 -20.30 -0.42
CA SER A 435 -32.70 -19.11 -0.89
C SER A 435 -33.88 -19.47 -1.80
N GLU A 436 -33.70 -20.43 -2.71
CA GLU A 436 -34.76 -20.91 -3.59
C GLU A 436 -35.89 -21.57 -2.80
N ILE A 437 -35.57 -22.44 -1.85
CA ILE A 437 -36.58 -23.09 -1.01
C ILE A 437 -37.31 -22.05 -0.15
N ARG A 438 -36.61 -21.02 0.34
CA ARG A 438 -37.24 -19.95 1.10
C ARG A 438 -38.26 -19.17 0.27
N THR A 439 -37.93 -18.84 -0.98
CA THR A 439 -38.88 -18.18 -1.88
C THR A 439 -40.07 -19.08 -2.25
N LYS A 440 -39.84 -20.38 -2.47
CA LYS A 440 -40.90 -21.38 -2.69
C LYS A 440 -41.83 -21.46 -1.47
N LYS A 441 -41.26 -21.46 -0.26
CA LYS A 441 -42.00 -21.45 1.02
C LYS A 441 -42.86 -20.22 1.19
N GLU A 442 -42.33 -19.03 0.95
CA GLU A 442 -43.10 -17.78 1.02
C GLU A 442 -44.24 -17.76 -0.01
N LYS A 443 -44.02 -18.27 -1.23
CA LYS A 443 -45.08 -18.43 -2.24
C LYS A 443 -46.17 -19.41 -1.79
N SER A 444 -45.81 -20.58 -1.25
CA SER A 444 -46.79 -21.57 -0.75
C SER A 444 -47.57 -21.04 0.47
N ILE A 445 -46.96 -20.23 1.34
CA ILE A 445 -47.66 -19.55 2.44
C ILE A 445 -48.66 -18.53 1.90
N ASN A 446 -48.27 -17.71 0.92
CA ASN A 446 -49.16 -16.71 0.30
C ASN A 446 -50.34 -17.38 -0.41
N ASN A 447 -50.13 -18.54 -1.03
CA ASN A 447 -51.16 -19.33 -1.69
C ASN A 447 -52.00 -20.19 -0.72
N GLN A 448 -51.75 -20.12 0.59
CA GLN A 448 -52.43 -20.92 1.62
C GLN A 448 -52.24 -22.44 1.51
N GLU A 449 -51.18 -22.89 0.83
CA GLU A 449 -50.80 -24.29 0.67
C GLU A 449 -49.94 -24.75 1.86
N TYR A 450 -50.57 -24.91 3.03
CA TYR A 450 -49.85 -25.15 4.29
C TYR A 450 -49.06 -26.48 4.34
N GLU A 451 -49.53 -27.54 3.68
CA GLU A 451 -48.80 -28.81 3.60
C GLU A 451 -47.51 -28.70 2.78
N LEU A 452 -47.57 -28.04 1.61
CA LEU A 452 -46.39 -27.78 0.77
C LEU A 452 -45.38 -26.88 1.50
N ALA A 453 -45.86 -25.85 2.21
CA ALA A 453 -45.01 -25.00 3.04
C ALA A 453 -44.32 -25.79 4.18
N ALA A 454 -44.97 -26.81 4.76
CA ALA A 454 -44.37 -27.67 5.77
C ALA A 454 -43.23 -28.53 5.20
N THR A 455 -43.44 -29.15 4.01
CA THR A 455 -42.38 -29.94 3.35
C THR A 455 -41.16 -29.08 2.98
N GLN A 456 -41.39 -27.85 2.51
CA GLN A 456 -40.34 -26.89 2.17
C GLN A 456 -39.62 -26.35 3.42
N ARG A 457 -40.30 -26.26 4.56
CA ARG A 457 -39.67 -25.92 5.85
C ARG A 457 -38.72 -27.02 6.31
N ASP A 458 -39.13 -28.29 6.17
CA ASP A 458 -38.32 -29.43 6.58
C ASP A 458 -37.10 -29.61 5.67
N SER A 459 -37.24 -29.36 4.36
CA SER A 459 -36.10 -29.33 3.44
C SER A 459 -35.15 -28.15 3.72
N GLU A 460 -35.67 -26.95 4.02
CA GLU A 460 -34.86 -25.81 4.46
C GLU A 460 -34.05 -26.15 5.72
N LYS A 461 -34.67 -26.82 6.70
CA LYS A 461 -33.99 -27.24 7.94
C LYS A 461 -32.89 -28.28 7.68
N LYS A 462 -33.13 -29.22 6.77
CA LYS A 462 -32.12 -30.22 6.33
C LYS A 462 -30.95 -29.58 5.59
N LEU A 463 -31.20 -28.60 4.72
CA LEU A 463 -30.12 -27.89 4.03
C LEU A 463 -29.33 -26.97 4.97
N LYS A 464 -30.01 -26.31 5.93
CA LYS A 464 -29.32 -25.51 6.96
C LYS A 464 -28.40 -26.34 7.84
N SER A 465 -28.84 -27.51 8.28
CA SER A 465 -27.98 -28.43 9.06
C SER A 465 -26.76 -28.89 8.26
N LYS A 466 -26.95 -29.29 7.00
CA LYS A 466 -25.83 -29.61 6.10
C LYS A 466 -24.88 -28.43 5.88
N LEU A 467 -25.42 -27.22 5.73
CA LEU A 467 -24.62 -26.00 5.58
C LEU A 467 -23.78 -25.73 6.83
N GLU A 468 -24.33 -25.94 8.03
CA GLU A 468 -23.55 -25.80 9.26
C GLU A 468 -22.46 -26.88 9.39
N GLU A 469 -22.74 -28.13 9.03
CA GLU A 469 -21.73 -29.20 9.00
C GLU A 469 -20.56 -28.86 8.07
N VAL A 470 -20.87 -28.48 6.82
CA VAL A 470 -19.85 -28.12 5.82
C VAL A 470 -19.08 -26.85 6.23
N ARG A 471 -19.75 -25.88 6.86
CA ARG A 471 -19.06 -24.68 7.39
C ARG A 471 -18.09 -25.02 8.52
N LEU A 472 -18.49 -25.86 9.47
CA LEU A 472 -17.63 -26.29 10.57
C LEU A 472 -16.42 -27.09 10.08
N GLU A 473 -16.62 -27.98 9.10
CA GLU A 473 -15.51 -28.70 8.46
C GLU A 473 -14.54 -27.75 7.74
N TRP A 474 -15.08 -26.73 7.05
CA TRP A 474 -14.25 -25.73 6.39
C TRP A 474 -13.48 -24.84 7.38
N GLU A 475 -14.11 -24.39 8.47
CA GLU A 475 -13.45 -23.61 9.52
C GLU A 475 -12.32 -24.41 10.18
N ARG A 476 -12.55 -25.71 10.46
CA ARG A 476 -11.51 -26.59 10.99
C ARG A 476 -10.34 -26.76 10.01
N ASN A 477 -10.63 -27.00 8.74
CA ASN A 477 -9.59 -27.15 7.71
C ASN A 477 -8.83 -25.84 7.45
N LYS A 478 -9.45 -24.68 7.72
CA LYS A 478 -8.85 -23.34 7.57
C LYS A 478 -7.87 -23.00 8.69
N GLU A 479 -8.11 -23.50 9.90
CA GLU A 479 -7.16 -23.37 11.01
C GLU A 479 -5.99 -24.35 10.88
N GLU A 480 -6.23 -25.54 10.32
CA GLU A 480 -5.19 -26.57 10.14
C GLU A 480 -4.28 -26.32 8.91
N ASN A 481 -4.79 -25.70 7.83
CA ASN A 481 -4.00 -25.47 6.62
C ASN A 481 -3.59 -24.00 6.47
N THR A 482 -2.41 -23.65 6.96
CA THR A 482 -1.73 -22.42 6.53
C THR A 482 -1.35 -22.54 5.05
N PRO A 483 -1.80 -21.63 4.18
CA PRO A 483 -1.49 -21.69 2.76
C PRO A 483 0.02 -21.57 2.54
N LEU A 484 0.59 -22.48 1.75
CA LEU A 484 1.99 -22.46 1.32
C LEU A 484 2.10 -21.73 -0.01
N VAL A 485 3.05 -20.80 -0.10
CA VAL A 485 3.45 -20.13 -1.35
C VAL A 485 4.64 -20.89 -1.94
N ASP A 486 4.46 -21.37 -3.17
CA ASP A 486 5.49 -22.10 -3.92
C ASP A 486 5.99 -21.30 -5.14
N GLU A 487 6.99 -21.83 -5.85
CA GLU A 487 7.54 -21.25 -7.07
C GLU A 487 6.44 -20.98 -8.13
N ASP A 488 5.50 -21.91 -8.30
CA ASP A 488 4.41 -21.78 -9.26
C ASP A 488 3.52 -20.56 -9.00
N ASP A 489 3.32 -20.19 -7.73
CA ASP A 489 2.48 -19.05 -7.37
C ASP A 489 3.14 -17.74 -7.78
N ILE A 490 4.45 -17.64 -7.58
CA ILE A 490 5.25 -16.48 -8.01
C ILE A 490 5.29 -16.42 -9.52
N ALA A 491 5.48 -17.54 -10.20
CA ALA A 491 5.41 -17.59 -11.66
C ALA A 491 4.06 -17.10 -12.18
N MET A 492 2.95 -17.47 -11.54
CA MET A 492 1.62 -16.94 -11.91
C MET A 492 1.49 -15.43 -11.72
N VAL A 493 2.06 -14.88 -10.65
CA VAL A 493 2.05 -13.42 -10.40
C VAL A 493 2.89 -12.70 -11.45
N VAL A 494 4.12 -13.14 -11.69
CA VAL A 494 5.00 -12.60 -12.74
C VAL A 494 4.31 -12.63 -14.10
N ALA A 495 3.68 -13.75 -14.44
CA ALA A 495 2.96 -13.90 -15.69
C ALA A 495 1.81 -12.90 -15.85
N LYS A 496 1.07 -12.66 -14.77
CA LYS A 496 -0.03 -11.68 -14.75
C LYS A 496 0.48 -10.24 -14.90
N GLN A 497 1.57 -9.90 -14.21
CA GLN A 497 2.16 -8.56 -14.22
C GLN A 497 2.84 -8.23 -15.56
N THR A 498 3.60 -9.18 -16.10
CA THR A 498 4.40 -9.01 -17.33
C THR A 498 3.66 -9.40 -18.61
N ARG A 499 2.49 -10.05 -18.49
CA ARG A 499 1.75 -10.71 -19.58
C ARG A 499 2.54 -11.82 -20.28
N VAL A 500 3.63 -12.28 -19.68
CA VAL A 500 4.41 -13.42 -20.18
C VAL A 500 3.72 -14.71 -19.73
N PRO A 501 3.52 -15.71 -20.61
CA PRO A 501 2.82 -16.94 -20.24
C PRO A 501 3.52 -17.73 -19.12
N VAL A 502 2.76 -18.24 -18.14
CA VAL A 502 3.29 -19.05 -17.00
C VAL A 502 4.13 -20.24 -17.46
N SER A 503 3.74 -20.88 -18.57
CA SER A 503 4.48 -21.99 -19.19
C SER A 503 5.92 -21.66 -19.61
N ARG A 504 6.29 -20.37 -19.60
CA ARG A 504 7.65 -19.91 -19.85
C ARG A 504 8.53 -19.84 -18.61
N LEU A 505 7.88 -19.71 -17.46
CA LEU A 505 8.52 -19.55 -16.17
C LEU A 505 8.86 -20.92 -15.56
N THR A 506 8.26 -22.00 -16.08
CA THR A 506 8.49 -23.39 -15.71
C THR A 506 9.16 -24.19 -16.85
N GLU A 507 9.67 -25.40 -16.59
CA GLU A 507 10.41 -26.27 -17.52
C GLU A 507 9.67 -26.69 -18.82
N GLY A 508 8.41 -26.27 -18.99
CA GLY A 508 7.57 -26.57 -20.17
C GLY A 508 8.04 -25.94 -21.49
N GLU A 509 8.97 -24.97 -21.48
CA GLU A 509 9.49 -24.33 -22.70
C GLU A 509 10.27 -25.29 -23.60
N THR A 510 11.13 -26.12 -23.01
CA THR A 510 12.03 -27.02 -23.76
C THR A 510 11.20 -27.97 -24.63
N ASN A 511 10.12 -28.51 -24.06
CA ASN A 511 9.18 -29.37 -24.77
C ASN A 511 8.42 -28.63 -25.88
N LYS A 512 8.03 -27.37 -25.67
CA LYS A 512 7.39 -26.54 -26.70
C LYS A 512 8.31 -26.27 -27.88
N VAL A 513 9.58 -25.96 -27.62
CA VAL A 513 10.57 -25.69 -28.68
C VAL A 513 10.92 -26.97 -29.45
N LEU A 514 10.92 -28.13 -28.78
CA LEU A 514 11.10 -29.43 -29.44
C LEU A 514 9.96 -29.70 -30.46
N HIS A 515 8.71 -29.49 -30.07
CA HIS A 515 7.50 -29.77 -30.88
C HIS A 515 7.06 -28.59 -31.76
N MET A 516 7.85 -27.52 -31.80
CA MET A 516 7.50 -26.29 -32.53
C MET A 516 7.42 -26.51 -34.04
N GLU A 517 8.31 -27.34 -34.58
CA GLU A 517 8.38 -27.67 -36.01
C GLU A 517 7.06 -28.30 -36.48
N ASP A 518 6.60 -29.35 -35.78
CA ASP A 518 5.32 -30.02 -36.06
C ASP A 518 4.12 -29.08 -35.92
N THR A 519 4.19 -28.16 -34.96
CA THR A 519 3.11 -27.20 -34.70
C THR A 519 3.02 -26.16 -35.81
N LEU A 520 4.14 -25.58 -36.24
CA LEU A 520 4.19 -24.59 -37.32
C LEU A 520 3.83 -25.21 -38.67
N SER A 521 4.27 -26.44 -38.94
CA SER A 521 3.96 -27.16 -40.19
C SER A 521 2.48 -27.48 -40.38
N LYS A 522 1.67 -27.51 -39.31
CA LYS A 522 0.20 -27.64 -39.43
C LYS A 522 -0.47 -26.41 -40.03
N TYR A 523 0.09 -25.22 -39.79
CA TYR A 523 -0.50 -23.94 -40.20
C TYR A 523 0.15 -23.36 -41.46
N ILE A 524 1.42 -23.67 -41.71
CA ILE A 524 2.19 -23.13 -42.84
C ILE A 524 2.42 -24.23 -43.87
N ILE A 525 1.81 -24.06 -45.04
CA ILE A 525 1.84 -25.04 -46.12
C ILE A 525 3.02 -24.75 -47.04
N GLY A 526 3.84 -25.77 -47.34
CA GLY A 526 4.88 -25.72 -48.37
C GLY A 526 6.20 -25.02 -48.00
N GLN A 527 6.34 -24.49 -46.78
CA GLN A 527 7.55 -23.78 -46.32
C GLN A 527 8.35 -24.59 -45.27
N SER A 528 8.58 -25.88 -45.52
CA SER A 528 9.27 -26.77 -44.56
C SER A 528 10.71 -26.33 -44.25
N ASP A 529 11.46 -25.86 -45.25
CA ASP A 529 12.88 -25.52 -45.09
C ASP A 529 13.09 -24.26 -44.22
N PRO A 530 12.34 -23.15 -44.43
CA PRO A 530 12.34 -22.02 -43.50
C PRO A 530 11.96 -22.40 -42.07
N ILE A 531 10.90 -23.20 -41.88
CA ILE A 531 10.43 -23.62 -40.55
C ILE A 531 11.54 -24.39 -39.82
N LYS A 532 12.15 -25.38 -40.48
CA LYS A 532 13.22 -26.19 -39.90
C LYS A 532 14.44 -25.35 -39.52
N THR A 533 14.81 -24.37 -40.34
CA THR A 533 15.94 -23.46 -40.09
C THR A 533 15.69 -22.60 -38.86
N ILE A 534 14.49 -22.05 -38.73
CA ILE A 534 14.08 -21.23 -37.58
C ILE A 534 14.05 -22.08 -36.32
N CYS A 535 13.37 -23.24 -36.34
CA CYS A 535 13.31 -24.14 -35.19
C CYS A 535 14.71 -24.59 -34.74
N LYS A 536 15.64 -24.86 -35.66
CA LYS A 536 17.03 -25.19 -35.32
C LYS A 536 17.79 -24.01 -34.67
N ALA A 537 17.57 -22.78 -35.12
CA ALA A 537 18.16 -21.60 -34.50
C ALA A 537 17.59 -21.36 -33.08
N LEU A 538 16.28 -21.51 -32.91
CA LEU A 538 15.62 -21.37 -31.61
C LEU A 538 16.07 -22.45 -30.61
N ARG A 539 16.16 -23.71 -31.04
CA ARG A 539 16.72 -24.80 -30.21
C ARG A 539 18.15 -24.50 -29.74
N ARG A 540 19.00 -23.95 -30.61
CA ARG A 540 20.38 -23.54 -30.25
C ARG A 540 20.42 -22.40 -29.25
N SER A 541 19.57 -21.39 -29.42
CA SER A 541 19.49 -20.27 -28.48
C SER A 541 19.03 -20.70 -27.09
N ARG A 542 18.26 -21.80 -26.99
CA ARG A 542 17.73 -22.31 -25.72
C ARG A 542 18.62 -23.32 -25.02
N ALA A 543 19.60 -23.88 -25.72
CA ALA A 543 20.63 -24.71 -25.12
C ALA A 543 21.77 -23.88 -24.49
N ASP A 544 21.58 -22.57 -24.29
CA ASP A 544 22.58 -21.59 -23.83
C ASP A 544 23.92 -21.64 -24.59
N VAL A 545 23.88 -22.12 -25.85
CA VAL A 545 25.06 -22.14 -26.74
C VAL A 545 25.30 -20.78 -27.40
N LYS A 546 24.32 -19.87 -27.32
CA LYS A 546 24.37 -18.54 -27.94
C LYS A 546 24.72 -17.48 -26.88
N ASP A 547 25.37 -16.40 -27.31
CA ASP A 547 25.63 -15.22 -26.46
C ASP A 547 24.29 -14.66 -25.93
N PRO A 548 24.14 -14.51 -24.60
CA PRO A 548 22.93 -13.98 -23.98
C PRO A 548 22.67 -12.50 -24.30
N ASN A 549 23.68 -11.75 -24.75
CA ASN A 549 23.52 -10.34 -25.14
C ASN A 549 22.99 -10.17 -26.58
N ARG A 550 22.50 -11.23 -27.22
CA ARG A 550 21.96 -11.17 -28.58
C ARG A 550 20.50 -11.61 -28.60
N PRO A 551 19.69 -11.09 -29.53
CA PRO A 551 18.29 -11.50 -29.66
C PRO A 551 18.18 -13.01 -29.84
N ILE A 552 17.15 -13.66 -29.28
CA ILE A 552 16.98 -15.12 -29.30
C ILE A 552 17.17 -15.70 -30.72
N GLY A 553 16.59 -15.04 -31.73
CA GLY A 553 16.73 -15.41 -33.13
C GLY A 553 16.69 -14.18 -34.03
N SER A 554 17.62 -14.14 -34.97
CA SER A 554 17.72 -13.09 -35.98
C SER A 554 17.55 -13.73 -37.34
N PHE A 555 16.50 -13.33 -38.07
CA PHE A 555 16.13 -13.97 -39.33
C PHE A 555 15.85 -12.93 -40.41
N LEU A 556 16.22 -13.25 -41.65
CA LEU A 556 15.86 -12.49 -42.83
C LEU A 556 14.95 -13.37 -43.70
N PHE A 557 13.69 -12.99 -43.86
CA PHE A 557 12.72 -13.73 -44.66
C PHE A 557 12.72 -13.24 -46.11
N LEU A 558 13.24 -14.07 -47.02
CA LEU A 558 13.34 -13.77 -48.45
C LEU A 558 12.16 -14.39 -49.22
N GLY A 559 11.65 -13.69 -50.24
CA GLY A 559 10.50 -14.11 -51.05
C GLY A 559 9.56 -12.96 -51.43
N PRO A 560 8.62 -13.15 -52.36
CA PRO A 560 7.63 -12.13 -52.69
C PRO A 560 6.61 -11.91 -51.57
N THR A 561 5.82 -10.85 -51.65
CA THR A 561 4.69 -10.61 -50.74
C THR A 561 3.65 -11.73 -50.87
N GLY A 562 2.97 -12.06 -49.78
CA GLY A 562 1.90 -13.08 -49.78
C GLY A 562 2.35 -14.54 -49.60
N VAL A 563 3.65 -14.86 -49.57
CA VAL A 563 4.14 -16.25 -49.38
C VAL A 563 4.05 -16.77 -47.95
N GLY A 564 3.54 -15.97 -47.00
CA GLY A 564 3.37 -16.38 -45.61
C GLY A 564 4.45 -15.89 -44.63
N LYS A 565 5.33 -14.96 -45.01
CA LYS A 565 6.37 -14.39 -44.11
C LYS A 565 5.79 -13.80 -42.83
N THR A 566 4.81 -12.90 -42.96
CA THR A 566 4.13 -12.25 -41.83
C THR A 566 3.33 -13.25 -41.01
N LEU A 567 2.74 -14.27 -41.65
CA LEU A 567 2.02 -15.34 -40.98
C LEU A 567 2.95 -16.18 -40.10
N LEU A 568 4.14 -16.52 -40.60
CA LEU A 568 5.17 -17.22 -39.84
C LEU A 568 5.62 -16.41 -38.61
N ALA A 569 5.84 -15.09 -38.76
CA ALA A 569 6.16 -14.21 -37.63
C ALA A 569 5.04 -14.16 -36.58
N ARG A 570 3.76 -14.08 -36.99
CA ARG A 570 2.60 -14.14 -36.07
C ARG A 570 2.52 -15.48 -35.35
N LEU A 571 2.72 -16.59 -36.05
CA LEU A 571 2.69 -17.92 -35.45
C LEU A 571 3.86 -18.13 -34.49
N LEU A 572 5.05 -17.62 -34.80
CA LEU A 572 6.16 -17.58 -33.86
C LEU A 572 5.81 -16.76 -32.62
N ALA A 573 5.24 -15.56 -32.77
CA ALA A 573 4.75 -14.75 -31.65
C ALA A 573 3.77 -15.53 -30.77
N LYS A 574 2.76 -16.15 -31.40
CA LYS A 574 1.72 -16.93 -30.72
C LYS A 574 2.26 -18.15 -29.98
N HIS A 575 3.09 -18.97 -30.63
CA HIS A 575 3.54 -20.24 -30.06
C HIS A 575 4.73 -20.08 -29.11
N MET A 576 5.61 -19.11 -29.37
CA MET A 576 6.71 -18.82 -28.47
C MET A 576 6.24 -17.95 -27.31
N PHE A 577 5.61 -16.80 -27.58
CA PHE A 577 5.32 -15.75 -26.60
C PHE A 577 3.87 -15.79 -26.08
N GLY A 578 3.05 -16.74 -26.54
CA GLY A 578 1.71 -17.04 -26.02
C GLY A 578 0.61 -16.06 -26.41
N GLY A 579 0.86 -15.14 -27.34
CA GLY A 579 -0.14 -14.20 -27.83
C GLY A 579 0.25 -13.59 -29.18
N GLU A 580 -0.76 -13.26 -30.00
CA GLU A 580 -0.53 -12.56 -31.27
C GLU A 580 -0.09 -11.10 -31.04
N ASP A 581 -0.51 -10.50 -29.91
CA ASP A 581 -0.08 -9.16 -29.49
C ASP A 581 1.42 -9.07 -29.13
N ALA A 582 2.14 -10.20 -29.07
CA ALA A 582 3.59 -10.23 -28.89
C ALA A 582 4.35 -9.95 -30.20
N LEU A 583 3.65 -9.73 -31.32
CA LEU A 583 4.26 -9.28 -32.57
C LEU A 583 4.33 -7.74 -32.60
N ILE A 584 5.53 -7.20 -32.55
CA ILE A 584 5.79 -5.78 -32.81
C ILE A 584 6.10 -5.65 -34.31
N GLN A 585 5.13 -5.19 -35.09
CA GLN A 585 5.31 -4.94 -36.52
C GLN A 585 5.74 -3.49 -36.73
N VAL A 586 6.83 -3.31 -37.48
CA VAL A 586 7.33 -2.01 -37.90
C VAL A 586 7.41 -2.00 -39.42
N ASP A 587 6.61 -1.14 -40.05
CA ASP A 587 6.63 -0.95 -41.50
C ASP A 587 7.81 -0.04 -41.86
N MET A 588 8.78 -0.57 -42.60
CA MET A 588 9.97 0.20 -43.00
C MET A 588 9.69 1.22 -44.10
N SER A 589 8.54 1.15 -44.77
CA SER A 589 8.08 2.18 -45.70
C SER A 589 7.85 3.53 -45.01
N GLU A 590 7.53 3.53 -43.70
CA GLU A 590 7.39 4.78 -42.93
C GLU A 590 8.72 5.46 -42.60
N TYR A 591 9.84 4.79 -42.88
CA TYR A 591 11.19 5.24 -42.54
C TYR A 591 12.11 5.42 -43.75
N MET A 592 11.53 5.76 -44.90
CA MET A 592 12.29 6.11 -46.11
C MET A 592 13.11 7.41 -45.93
N GLU A 593 12.62 8.33 -45.10
CA GLU A 593 13.25 9.62 -44.88
C GLU A 593 14.15 9.63 -43.64
N LYS A 594 15.23 10.40 -43.68
CA LYS A 594 16.20 10.52 -42.59
C LYS A 594 15.58 10.99 -41.27
N PHE A 595 14.60 11.90 -41.31
CA PHE A 595 13.92 12.41 -40.11
C PHE A 595 12.94 11.40 -39.50
N ALA A 596 12.46 10.42 -40.27
CA ALA A 596 11.62 9.38 -39.75
C ALA A 596 12.42 8.37 -38.90
N VAL A 597 13.71 8.18 -39.19
CA VAL A 597 14.60 7.27 -38.44
C VAL A 597 14.67 7.63 -36.95
N SER A 598 14.72 8.92 -36.61
CA SER A 598 14.71 9.34 -35.20
C SER A 598 13.40 8.99 -34.48
N ARG A 599 12.29 8.74 -35.19
CA ARG A 599 11.05 8.27 -34.54
C ARG A 599 11.17 6.85 -33.99
N MET A 600 12.07 6.01 -34.50
CA MET A 600 12.30 4.67 -33.95
C MET A 600 12.97 4.71 -32.57
N THR A 601 13.95 5.60 -32.40
CA THR A 601 14.81 5.68 -31.21
C THR A 601 14.52 6.88 -30.31
N GLY A 602 13.60 7.76 -30.71
CA GLY A 602 13.29 9.02 -30.02
C GLY A 602 13.93 10.24 -30.67
N SER A 603 13.23 11.36 -30.69
CA SER A 603 13.76 12.64 -31.17
C SER A 603 14.89 13.13 -30.26
N PRO A 604 15.98 13.70 -30.80
CA PRO A 604 17.07 14.24 -29.99
C PRO A 604 16.64 15.50 -29.19
N PRO A 605 17.38 15.86 -28.12
CA PRO A 605 17.07 17.04 -27.29
C PRO A 605 16.93 18.31 -28.12
N GLY A 606 15.78 18.98 -28.01
CA GLY A 606 15.47 20.24 -28.71
C GLY A 606 14.58 20.12 -29.95
N TYR A 607 14.14 18.92 -30.33
CA TYR A 607 13.17 18.69 -31.41
C TYR A 607 11.76 18.38 -30.88
N VAL A 608 10.73 18.73 -31.65
CA VAL A 608 9.31 18.43 -31.32
C VAL A 608 9.15 16.90 -31.20
N GLY A 609 8.54 16.45 -30.11
CA GLY A 609 8.42 15.02 -29.78
C GLY A 609 9.59 14.45 -28.96
N HIS A 610 10.53 15.28 -28.46
CA HIS A 610 11.56 14.83 -27.52
C HIS A 610 10.99 14.26 -26.21
N GLU A 611 9.76 14.63 -25.82
CA GLU A 611 9.11 14.06 -24.62
C GLU A 611 8.46 12.68 -24.87
N GLU A 612 8.30 12.28 -26.14
CA GLU A 612 7.79 10.97 -26.53
C GLU A 612 8.98 10.02 -26.80
N GLY A 613 9.04 8.88 -26.09
CA GLY A 613 10.05 7.85 -26.32
C GLY A 613 9.96 7.26 -27.73
N GLY A 614 11.03 6.62 -28.19
CA GLY A 614 11.05 6.02 -29.54
C GLY A 614 9.95 4.98 -29.75
N GLN A 615 9.34 4.96 -30.94
CA GLN A 615 8.21 4.06 -31.25
C GLN A 615 8.57 2.58 -31.17
N LEU A 616 9.83 2.22 -31.46
CA LEU A 616 10.31 0.85 -31.34
C LEU A 616 10.81 0.58 -29.92
N THR A 617 11.64 1.48 -29.39
CA THR A 617 12.24 1.35 -28.05
C THR A 617 11.19 1.26 -26.95
N GLU A 618 10.12 2.06 -27.01
CA GLU A 618 9.02 1.99 -26.04
C GLU A 618 8.23 0.68 -26.14
N ARG A 619 7.89 0.23 -27.36
CA ARG A 619 7.14 -1.01 -27.54
C ARG A 619 7.93 -2.23 -27.07
N VAL A 620 9.23 -2.27 -27.36
CA VAL A 620 10.12 -3.35 -26.90
C VAL A 620 10.37 -3.22 -25.39
N ARG A 621 10.51 -2.02 -24.83
CA ARG A 621 10.64 -1.86 -23.38
C ARG A 621 9.39 -2.32 -22.62
N GLN A 622 8.20 -2.07 -23.16
CA GLN A 622 6.94 -2.55 -22.57
C GLN A 622 6.78 -4.07 -22.73
N ARG A 623 7.31 -4.66 -23.80
CA ARG A 623 7.26 -6.09 -24.11
C ARG A 623 8.59 -6.59 -24.67
N PRO A 624 9.59 -6.82 -23.80
CA PRO A 624 10.92 -7.23 -24.24
C PRO A 624 10.88 -8.62 -24.88
N TYR A 625 10.01 -9.49 -24.37
CA TYR A 625 9.74 -10.79 -24.97
C TYR A 625 8.69 -10.66 -26.07
N SER A 626 9.14 -10.29 -27.26
CA SER A 626 8.31 -10.14 -28.45
C SER A 626 9.00 -10.65 -29.71
N VAL A 627 8.25 -10.78 -30.79
CA VAL A 627 8.80 -10.92 -32.14
C VAL A 627 8.76 -9.54 -32.77
N VAL A 628 9.93 -8.97 -33.07
CA VAL A 628 10.02 -7.70 -33.83
C VAL A 628 10.10 -8.04 -35.31
N LEU A 629 9.07 -7.63 -36.07
CA LEU A 629 9.00 -7.81 -37.52
C LEU A 629 9.24 -6.46 -38.21
N PHE A 630 10.39 -6.36 -38.89
CA PHE A 630 10.68 -5.27 -39.81
C PHE A 630 10.17 -5.66 -41.21
N ASP A 631 9.04 -5.09 -41.60
CA ASP A 631 8.42 -5.38 -42.91
C ASP A 631 9.04 -4.49 -44.00
N GLU A 632 9.25 -5.04 -45.19
CA GLU A 632 9.81 -4.33 -46.36
C GLU A 632 11.12 -3.56 -46.09
N VAL A 633 12.09 -4.18 -45.39
CA VAL A 633 13.37 -3.56 -45.00
C VAL A 633 14.18 -2.97 -46.17
N GLU A 634 13.96 -3.45 -47.39
CA GLU A 634 14.56 -2.90 -48.60
C GLU A 634 14.12 -1.46 -48.93
N LYS A 635 12.99 -1.00 -48.38
CA LYS A 635 12.49 0.38 -48.55
C LYS A 635 13.05 1.35 -47.50
N ALA A 636 13.68 0.85 -46.43
CA ALA A 636 14.19 1.68 -45.35
C ALA A 636 15.32 2.62 -45.81
N HIS A 637 15.47 3.76 -45.13
CA HIS A 637 16.66 4.59 -45.27
C HIS A 637 17.93 3.83 -44.82
N PRO A 638 19.09 4.00 -45.49
CA PRO A 638 20.33 3.30 -45.13
C PRO A 638 20.75 3.44 -43.66
N ASP A 639 20.50 4.59 -43.03
CA ASP A 639 20.82 4.82 -41.61
C ASP A 639 20.13 3.82 -40.66
N ILE A 640 19.00 3.21 -41.05
CA ILE A 640 18.34 2.15 -40.27
C ILE A 640 19.21 0.90 -40.18
N THR A 641 20.03 0.60 -41.19
CA THR A 641 20.89 -0.59 -41.14
C THR A 641 21.89 -0.54 -39.99
N ASN A 642 22.36 0.65 -39.60
CA ASN A 642 23.24 0.82 -38.43
C ASN A 642 22.50 0.52 -37.12
N ILE A 643 21.24 0.97 -37.01
CA ILE A 643 20.37 0.68 -35.88
C ILE A 643 20.08 -0.83 -35.80
N LEU A 644 19.73 -1.45 -36.93
CA LEU A 644 19.50 -2.89 -37.00
C LEU A 644 20.77 -3.67 -36.65
N LEU A 645 21.95 -3.22 -37.07
CA LEU A 645 23.22 -3.86 -36.72
C LEU A 645 23.45 -3.84 -35.21
N GLN A 646 23.18 -2.71 -34.55
CA GLN A 646 23.27 -2.61 -33.10
C GLN A 646 22.30 -3.58 -32.40
N ILE A 647 21.05 -3.66 -32.85
CA ILE A 647 20.05 -4.59 -32.32
C ILE A 647 20.49 -6.05 -32.54
N LEU A 648 21.02 -6.39 -33.72
CA LEU A 648 21.36 -7.76 -34.10
C LEU A 648 22.67 -8.25 -33.46
N GLU A 649 23.64 -7.36 -33.19
CA GLU A 649 24.94 -7.71 -32.61
C GLU A 649 25.01 -7.56 -31.10
N GLU A 650 24.51 -6.45 -30.56
CA GLU A 650 24.59 -6.10 -29.13
C GLU A 650 23.28 -6.38 -28.37
N GLY A 651 22.19 -6.71 -29.08
CA GLY A 651 20.88 -6.94 -28.48
C GLY A 651 20.32 -5.71 -27.76
N ARG A 652 20.93 -4.53 -27.96
CA ARG A 652 20.62 -3.36 -27.15
C ARG A 652 20.53 -2.12 -28.01
N LEU A 653 19.63 -1.23 -27.62
CA LEU A 653 19.52 0.08 -28.23
C LEU A 653 19.34 1.16 -27.17
N THR A 654 20.04 2.28 -27.35
CA THR A 654 19.89 3.46 -26.49
C THR A 654 18.87 4.42 -27.09
N ASP A 655 17.82 4.72 -26.33
CA ASP A 655 16.82 5.75 -26.66
C ASP A 655 17.43 7.17 -26.52
N SER A 656 16.78 8.19 -27.06
CA SER A 656 17.20 9.59 -26.98
C SER A 656 17.30 10.12 -25.53
N PHE A 657 16.56 9.50 -24.60
CA PHE A 657 16.66 9.76 -23.16
C PHE A 657 17.88 9.09 -22.48
N GLY A 658 18.72 8.36 -23.22
CA GLY A 658 19.86 7.61 -22.68
C GLY A 658 19.48 6.30 -22.00
N ARG A 659 18.22 5.87 -22.10
CA ARG A 659 17.74 4.58 -21.58
C ARG A 659 18.20 3.46 -22.49
N LYS A 660 18.76 2.39 -21.92
CA LYS A 660 19.12 1.17 -22.66
C LYS A 660 17.94 0.21 -22.71
N VAL A 661 17.54 -0.18 -23.91
CA VAL A 661 16.47 -1.17 -24.18
C VAL A 661 17.12 -2.46 -24.65
N ASP A 662 16.67 -3.59 -24.11
CA ASP A 662 17.16 -4.96 -24.41
C ASP A 662 16.20 -5.65 -25.41
N PHE A 663 16.73 -6.34 -26.41
CA PHE A 663 16.03 -6.91 -27.58
C PHE A 663 16.19 -8.42 -27.72
#